data_AF-A0A843FZP7-F1
#
_entry.id   AF-A0A843FZP7-F1
#
_cell.length_a   1.000
_cell.length_b   1.000
_cell.length_c   1.000
_cell.angle_alpha   90.00
_cell.angle_beta   90.00
_cell.angle_gamma   90.00
#
_symmetry.space_group_name_H-M   'P 1'
#
loop_
_entity.id
_entity.type
_entity.pdbx_description
1 polymer ?
#
loop_
_entity_poly.entity_id
_entity_poly.type
_entity_poly.pdbx_seq_one_letter_code
_entity_poly.pdbx_strand_id
1 'polypeptide(L)'
;MSRAAWLSQNCEIEATIIKDLEDLGLKTIPVFTNSVHDDNQGSLNIAEVIRKYYFQNDTPKISAVVKLTTFLIGKDDRISDKEQLNTGVSLLKSLNIPVFQPIISYYTNIEDWKESNGLTTDVSWAIAMPEFEGLIEPIMLGAARENRNNDYERTVIPSHSKKIADRVLNWIKLAEKKNGDKKVVFILNNNPCASVEANIGSAAHLDAARSVVNILACMKNAGYNVEVPASAKELMDLFLEKKAISEFRWTTKSEIVRCGGALYRMSTEEYMKFFSSLKEPVQKRVKEIWGEPPGEGMVLDGDILITGLRFGNAIVAVQPKRGCFGAQCDGSVCKILHNPDCPPTHQYMAAYHYFESIYNTDVFIHVGTHGNLEFLPGKGTALSDECYPAILSGRKPLLYIYNTDNPPEGTIAKRRVNATLIGHMQTAMSVSSLYGEYEKLDNLLNQYETAKTDPARAHALHHMILEVVSADKFKNLNITHETPIEDAVRICHEALTLIRNTKIDSGMHVFGELPQGDRKADMITSILMYSDGVASNDAPLSLRDTVAAVFGLSYDELKKDPSAFNLRYSLSNGALIEYLYNKSVTVVKMTLAGATCEDILNALGKSPSELNGRVVASLKETMGKIADINRRILDSKEMDSLMNGLNGGYIPPGPSGLVIRGRVDVLPSGRNFYSLDPTKVPTTSAWRVGERLADALLDKYLDEEGKYPENVAFYWMCSDIMTADGEMMAEIFSLLGVVPVWNSGGQVKSFEVVPAD
;
A
#
# COMPACT_ATOMS: atom_id res chain seq x y z
N MET A 1 -21.25 23.11 -0.62
CA MET A 1 -20.64 24.37 -0.13
C MET A 1 -21.08 24.63 1.30
N SER A 2 -20.37 25.48 2.05
CA SER A 2 -20.78 25.88 3.41
C SER A 2 -21.90 26.91 3.38
N ARG A 3 -22.96 26.71 4.18
CA ARG A 3 -24.02 27.73 4.35
C ARG A 3 -23.49 29.00 5.03
N ALA A 4 -22.49 28.89 5.90
CA ALA A 4 -21.91 30.05 6.59
C ALA A 4 -21.27 31.03 5.61
N ALA A 5 -20.50 30.52 4.65
CA ALA A 5 -19.91 31.29 3.55
C ALA A 5 -20.95 32.04 2.72
N TRP A 6 -22.07 31.38 2.43
CA TRP A 6 -23.17 31.98 1.68
C TRP A 6 -23.84 33.11 2.46
N LEU A 7 -24.13 32.90 3.75
CA LEU A 7 -24.76 33.90 4.60
C LEU A 7 -23.86 35.12 4.83
N SER A 8 -22.55 34.93 4.92
CA SER A 8 -21.57 36.02 5.05
C SER A 8 -21.23 36.69 3.72
N GLN A 9 -21.83 36.26 2.60
CA GLN A 9 -21.52 36.71 1.24
C GLN A 9 -20.03 36.55 0.86
N ASN A 10 -19.30 35.69 1.58
CA ASN A 10 -17.89 35.43 1.34
C ASN A 10 -17.74 34.11 0.58
N CYS A 11 -18.13 34.13 -0.69
CA CYS A 11 -18.18 32.96 -1.58
C CYS A 11 -17.17 33.03 -2.74
N GLU A 12 -16.05 33.76 -2.58
CA GLU A 12 -15.07 33.94 -3.66
C GLU A 12 -14.53 32.59 -4.19
N ILE A 13 -14.19 31.69 -3.28
CA ILE A 13 -13.70 30.34 -3.62
C ILE A 13 -14.75 29.57 -4.41
N GLU A 14 -15.99 29.52 -3.92
CA GLU A 14 -17.10 28.82 -4.57
C GLU A 14 -17.43 29.42 -5.95
N ALA A 15 -17.54 30.75 -6.04
CA ALA A 15 -17.86 31.44 -7.28
C ALA A 15 -16.79 31.21 -8.36
N THR A 16 -15.52 31.18 -7.97
CA THR A 16 -14.40 30.97 -8.90
C THR A 16 -14.43 29.56 -9.49
N ILE A 17 -14.57 28.52 -8.66
CA ILE A 17 -14.61 27.14 -9.17
C ILE A 17 -15.88 26.87 -9.99
N ILE A 18 -17.02 27.44 -9.61
CA ILE A 18 -18.26 27.37 -10.40
C ILE A 18 -18.03 27.97 -11.79
N LYS A 19 -17.46 29.19 -11.84
CA LYS A 19 -17.17 29.85 -13.10
C LYS A 19 -16.19 29.06 -13.96
N ASP A 20 -15.09 28.56 -13.39
CA ASP A 20 -14.10 27.77 -14.16
C ASP A 20 -14.72 26.47 -14.72
N LEU A 21 -15.67 25.84 -14.01
CA LEU A 21 -16.42 24.69 -14.53
C LEU A 21 -17.38 25.11 -15.67
N GLU A 22 -18.06 26.24 -15.54
CA GLU A 22 -18.99 26.77 -16.54
C GLU A 22 -18.27 27.25 -17.81
N ASP A 23 -17.10 27.86 -17.67
CA ASP A 23 -16.23 28.28 -18.77
C ASP A 23 -15.75 27.08 -19.61
N LEU A 24 -15.70 25.88 -19.00
CA LEU A 24 -15.44 24.61 -19.68
C LEU A 24 -16.69 23.96 -20.28
N GLY A 25 -17.86 24.60 -20.16
CA GLY A 25 -19.14 24.13 -20.68
C GLY A 25 -19.89 23.14 -19.78
N LEU A 26 -19.46 22.95 -18.53
CA LEU A 26 -20.17 22.13 -17.56
C LEU A 26 -21.34 22.90 -16.95
N LYS A 27 -22.46 22.21 -16.73
CA LYS A 27 -23.59 22.77 -15.97
C LYS A 27 -23.38 22.51 -14.49
N THR A 28 -23.45 23.55 -13.68
CA THR A 28 -23.24 23.44 -12.23
C THR A 28 -24.57 23.43 -11.48
N ILE A 29 -24.64 22.66 -10.39
CA ILE A 29 -25.77 22.66 -9.45
C ILE A 29 -25.20 22.98 -8.06
N PRO A 30 -25.05 24.26 -7.71
CA PRO A 30 -24.48 24.65 -6.42
C PRO A 30 -25.48 24.37 -5.29
N VAL A 31 -25.08 23.54 -4.31
CA VAL A 31 -25.87 23.31 -3.09
C VAL A 31 -25.05 23.64 -1.82
N PHE A 32 -25.71 24.30 -0.86
CA PHE A 32 -25.16 24.66 0.45
C PHE A 32 -25.87 23.91 1.57
N THR A 33 -25.15 23.60 2.64
CA THR A 33 -25.66 22.87 3.82
C THR A 33 -24.88 23.27 5.08
N ASN A 34 -25.49 23.07 6.25
CA ASN A 34 -24.83 23.12 7.56
C ASN A 34 -24.01 21.85 7.86
N SER A 35 -24.00 20.87 6.96
CA SER A 35 -23.36 19.55 7.06
C SER A 35 -23.97 18.60 8.09
N VAL A 36 -24.71 19.11 9.08
CA VAL A 36 -25.44 18.34 10.09
C VAL A 36 -26.94 18.58 9.94
N HIS A 37 -27.72 17.56 10.25
CA HIS A 37 -29.17 17.63 10.26
C HIS A 37 -29.66 18.38 11.50
N ASP A 38 -30.57 19.35 11.34
CA ASP A 38 -31.18 20.09 12.44
C ASP A 38 -32.64 20.41 12.08
N ASP A 39 -33.57 19.73 12.74
CA ASP A 39 -35.02 19.92 12.57
C ASP A 39 -35.47 21.33 12.93
N ASN A 40 -34.85 21.98 13.93
CA ASN A 40 -35.24 23.32 14.37
C ASN A 40 -34.88 24.37 13.32
N GLN A 41 -33.75 24.18 12.64
CA GLN A 41 -33.31 25.05 11.55
C GLN A 41 -33.85 24.61 10.17
N GLY A 42 -34.53 23.46 10.10
CA GLY A 42 -34.93 22.82 8.84
C GLY A 42 -33.75 22.50 7.92
N SER A 43 -32.55 22.30 8.48
CA SER A 43 -31.34 22.07 7.70
C SER A 43 -31.08 20.58 7.50
N LEU A 44 -30.81 20.22 6.24
CA LEU A 44 -30.45 18.87 5.84
C LEU A 44 -28.94 18.63 5.98
N ASN A 45 -28.54 17.42 6.37
CA ASN A 45 -27.15 16.98 6.29
C ASN A 45 -26.70 16.76 4.84
N ILE A 46 -25.42 16.44 4.63
CA ILE A 46 -24.85 16.28 3.28
C ILE A 46 -25.51 15.11 2.53
N ALA A 47 -25.70 13.96 3.17
CA ALA A 47 -26.32 12.79 2.56
C ALA A 47 -27.77 13.06 2.11
N GLU A 48 -28.57 13.74 2.94
CA GLU A 48 -29.94 14.15 2.65
C GLU A 48 -30.00 15.13 1.48
N VAL A 49 -29.07 16.09 1.43
CA VAL A 49 -28.92 17.02 0.31
C VAL A 49 -28.65 16.29 -0.99
N ILE A 50 -27.69 15.36 -0.99
CA ILE A 50 -27.35 14.55 -2.16
C ILE A 50 -28.58 13.77 -2.63
N ARG A 51 -29.27 13.07 -1.72
CA ARG A 51 -30.49 12.30 -2.06
C ARG A 51 -31.59 13.18 -2.63
N LYS A 52 -31.80 14.37 -2.05
CA LYS A 52 -32.88 15.27 -2.45
C LYS A 52 -32.65 15.94 -3.80
N TYR A 53 -31.43 16.40 -4.06
CA TYR A 53 -31.14 17.26 -5.22
C TYR A 53 -30.40 16.58 -6.36
N TYR A 54 -29.66 15.49 -6.10
CA TYR A 54 -28.83 14.83 -7.11
C TYR A 54 -29.42 13.52 -7.64
N PHE A 55 -30.54 13.06 -7.08
CA PHE A 55 -31.30 11.92 -7.58
C PHE A 55 -32.65 12.35 -8.18
N GLN A 56 -33.12 11.57 -9.16
CA GLN A 56 -34.53 11.53 -9.57
C GLN A 56 -34.95 10.07 -9.70
N ASN A 57 -35.98 9.65 -8.97
CA ASN A 57 -36.48 8.27 -8.97
C ASN A 57 -35.32 7.26 -8.79
N ASP A 58 -34.49 7.48 -7.76
CA ASP A 58 -33.29 6.68 -7.44
C ASP A 58 -32.21 6.60 -8.54
N THR A 59 -32.30 7.43 -9.58
CA THR A 59 -31.26 7.56 -10.61
C THR A 59 -30.45 8.84 -10.40
N PRO A 60 -29.10 8.78 -10.36
CA PRO A 60 -28.26 9.98 -10.31
C PRO A 60 -28.46 10.88 -11.54
N LYS A 61 -28.49 12.20 -11.33
CA LYS A 61 -28.66 13.23 -12.38
C LYS A 61 -27.39 14.03 -12.68
N ILE A 62 -26.28 13.67 -12.06
CA ILE A 62 -25.02 14.39 -12.09
C ILE A 62 -23.90 13.44 -12.49
N SER A 63 -22.84 13.98 -13.08
CA SER A 63 -21.70 13.19 -13.56
C SER A 63 -20.47 13.26 -12.62
N ALA A 64 -20.45 14.21 -11.68
CA ALA A 64 -19.38 14.40 -10.70
C ALA A 64 -19.87 15.24 -9.51
N VAL A 65 -19.18 15.13 -8.36
CA VAL A 65 -19.40 15.99 -7.19
C VAL A 65 -18.09 16.67 -6.79
N VAL A 66 -18.09 18.00 -6.63
CA VAL A 66 -16.99 18.74 -5.99
C VAL A 66 -17.42 19.13 -4.58
N LYS A 67 -16.86 18.45 -3.57
CA LYS A 67 -17.19 18.66 -2.17
C LYS A 67 -16.19 19.65 -1.53
N LEU A 68 -16.70 20.79 -1.11
CA LEU A 68 -15.93 21.85 -0.45
C LEU A 68 -16.09 21.89 1.08
N THR A 69 -16.87 20.97 1.65
CA THR A 69 -17.01 20.81 3.10
C THR A 69 -16.05 19.74 3.61
N THR A 70 -15.54 19.89 4.83
CA THR A 70 -14.57 18.95 5.44
C THR A 70 -15.23 17.80 6.19
N PHE A 71 -16.50 17.92 6.57
CA PHE A 71 -17.26 16.87 7.26
C PHE A 71 -17.52 15.65 6.37
N LEU A 72 -17.67 14.47 7.00
CA LEU A 72 -18.12 13.26 6.32
C LEU A 72 -19.50 13.48 5.68
N ILE A 73 -19.73 12.86 4.52
CA ILE A 73 -21.03 12.91 3.82
C ILE A 73 -22.14 12.32 4.69
N GLY A 74 -21.85 11.23 5.39
CA GLY A 74 -22.80 10.59 6.30
C GLY A 74 -22.86 11.22 7.69
N LYS A 75 -22.29 12.41 7.91
CA LYS A 75 -22.25 13.07 9.23
C LYS A 75 -23.67 13.28 9.77
N ASP A 76 -23.94 12.68 10.92
CA ASP A 76 -25.20 12.77 11.65
C ASP A 76 -24.93 12.46 13.14
N ASP A 77 -25.21 13.43 14.01
CA ASP A 77 -24.93 13.33 15.45
C ASP A 77 -25.81 12.31 16.18
N ARG A 78 -26.82 11.75 15.50
CA ARG A 78 -27.74 10.75 16.06
C ARG A 78 -27.21 9.31 15.97
N ILE A 79 -26.13 9.09 15.21
CA ILE A 79 -25.59 7.76 14.90
C ILE A 79 -24.08 7.68 15.16
N SER A 80 -23.56 6.46 15.31
CA SER A 80 -22.14 6.24 15.57
C SER A 80 -21.25 6.61 14.37
N ASP A 81 -19.98 6.96 14.61
CA ASP A 81 -19.04 7.33 13.54
C ASP A 81 -18.89 6.23 12.47
N LYS A 82 -18.96 4.96 12.87
CA LYS A 82 -18.93 3.82 11.95
C LYS A 82 -20.18 3.78 11.05
N GLU A 83 -21.34 4.08 11.60
CA GLU A 83 -22.59 4.17 10.84
C GLU A 83 -22.61 5.38 9.91
N GLN A 84 -22.06 6.53 10.35
CA GLN A 84 -21.89 7.71 9.53
C GLN A 84 -21.04 7.38 8.28
N LEU A 85 -19.87 6.77 8.48
CA LEU A 85 -18.99 6.38 7.38
C LEU A 85 -19.67 5.40 6.41
N ASN A 86 -20.33 4.36 6.94
CA ASN A 86 -21.04 3.39 6.13
C ASN A 86 -22.19 4.03 5.31
N THR A 87 -22.92 4.97 5.91
CA THR A 87 -24.01 5.70 5.25
C THR A 87 -23.48 6.53 4.09
N GLY A 88 -22.38 7.27 4.30
CA GLY A 88 -21.70 8.05 3.26
C GLY A 88 -21.24 7.15 2.11
N VAL A 89 -20.46 6.11 2.40
CA VAL A 89 -19.93 5.19 1.39
C VAL A 89 -21.05 4.46 0.62
N SER A 90 -22.12 4.03 1.29
CA SER A 90 -23.25 3.38 0.62
C SER A 90 -23.98 4.33 -0.34
N LEU A 91 -24.11 5.60 0.03
CA LEU A 91 -24.69 6.63 -0.84
C LEU A 91 -23.79 6.88 -2.06
N LEU A 92 -22.47 7.00 -1.85
CA LEU A 92 -21.50 7.19 -2.93
C LEU A 92 -21.46 6.01 -3.91
N LYS A 93 -21.56 4.76 -3.41
CA LYS A 93 -21.73 3.57 -4.26
C LYS A 93 -22.99 3.64 -5.12
N SER A 94 -24.08 4.16 -4.58
CA SER A 94 -25.34 4.31 -5.32
C SER A 94 -25.28 5.42 -6.37
N LEU A 95 -24.48 6.47 -6.11
CA LEU A 95 -24.18 7.52 -7.07
C LEU A 95 -23.28 7.03 -8.21
N ASN A 96 -22.28 6.21 -7.90
CA ASN A 96 -21.27 5.66 -8.80
C ASN A 96 -20.61 6.69 -9.75
N ILE A 97 -20.21 7.84 -9.20
CA ILE A 97 -19.52 8.93 -9.92
C ILE A 97 -18.33 9.46 -9.11
N PRO A 98 -17.35 10.14 -9.72
CA PRO A 98 -16.22 10.70 -9.00
C PRO A 98 -16.65 11.79 -8.02
N VAL A 99 -16.07 11.77 -6.82
CA VAL A 99 -16.28 12.78 -5.78
C VAL A 99 -14.93 13.37 -5.39
N PHE A 100 -14.76 14.65 -5.74
CA PHE A 100 -13.53 15.40 -5.54
C PHE A 100 -13.57 16.12 -4.18
N GLN A 101 -12.43 16.15 -3.50
CA GLN A 101 -12.25 16.90 -2.26
C GLN A 101 -11.11 17.91 -2.39
N PRO A 102 -11.31 19.07 -3.05
CA PRO A 102 -10.36 20.15 -2.98
C PRO A 102 -10.16 20.64 -1.54
N ILE A 103 -8.95 21.10 -1.24
CA ILE A 103 -8.56 21.55 0.09
C ILE A 103 -8.82 23.05 0.22
N ILE A 104 -9.51 23.44 1.29
CA ILE A 104 -9.54 24.81 1.79
C ILE A 104 -8.89 24.78 3.16
N SER A 105 -7.69 25.35 3.30
CA SER A 105 -7.01 25.39 4.61
C SER A 105 -7.62 26.47 5.50
N TYR A 106 -7.78 26.15 6.78
CA TYR A 106 -8.22 27.11 7.81
C TYR A 106 -7.10 27.54 8.76
N TYR A 107 -5.88 27.02 8.56
CA TYR A 107 -4.75 27.18 9.50
C TYR A 107 -3.57 27.92 8.88
N THR A 108 -3.60 28.21 7.59
CA THR A 108 -2.56 28.97 6.89
C THR A 108 -3.18 29.96 5.90
N ASN A 109 -2.36 30.84 5.31
CA ASN A 109 -2.72 31.66 4.14
C ASN A 109 -1.93 31.16 2.91
N ILE A 110 -2.16 31.78 1.75
CA ILE A 110 -1.52 31.32 0.50
C ILE A 110 -0.01 31.61 0.48
N GLU A 111 0.42 32.72 1.07
CA GLU A 111 1.82 33.15 1.15
C GLU A 111 2.64 32.18 2.01
N ASP A 112 2.18 31.92 3.23
CA ASP A 112 2.80 30.98 4.17
C ASP A 112 2.84 29.56 3.58
N TRP A 113 1.76 29.12 2.92
CA TRP A 113 1.73 27.82 2.23
C TRP A 113 2.72 27.74 1.07
N LYS A 114 2.95 28.83 0.31
CA LYS A 114 3.93 28.84 -0.79
C LYS A 114 5.35 28.61 -0.28
N GLU A 115 5.69 29.14 0.89
CA GLU A 115 7.01 29.00 1.51
C GLU A 115 7.18 27.69 2.30
N SER A 116 6.08 27.03 2.69
CA SER A 116 6.13 25.80 3.48
C SER A 116 6.45 24.54 2.66
N ASN A 117 6.65 23.41 3.36
CA ASN A 117 6.75 22.07 2.74
C ASN A 117 5.39 21.42 2.44
N GLY A 118 4.29 22.18 2.43
CA GLY A 118 2.91 21.66 2.29
C GLY A 118 2.07 21.91 3.54
N LEU A 119 0.98 21.16 3.68
CA LEU A 119 0.10 21.23 4.86
C LEU A 119 0.48 20.15 5.88
N THR A 120 0.37 20.51 7.17
CA THR A 120 0.60 19.61 8.30
C THR A 120 -0.68 19.46 9.12
N THR A 121 -1.18 20.55 9.67
CA THR A 121 -2.36 20.60 10.55
C THR A 121 -3.63 20.15 9.81
N ASP A 122 -3.85 20.66 8.60
CA ASP A 122 -5.03 20.32 7.78
C ASP A 122 -5.10 18.87 7.29
N VAL A 123 -3.99 18.12 7.35
CA VAL A 123 -3.91 16.78 6.75
C VAL A 123 -4.96 15.85 7.34
N SER A 124 -5.20 15.91 8.65
CA SER A 124 -6.14 15.02 9.31
C SER A 124 -7.57 15.14 8.76
N TRP A 125 -8.14 16.34 8.72
CA TRP A 125 -9.55 16.54 8.31
C TRP A 125 -9.75 16.87 6.83
N ALA A 126 -8.79 17.53 6.16
CA ALA A 126 -8.95 17.95 4.78
C ALA A 126 -8.45 16.91 3.77
N ILE A 127 -7.64 15.94 4.22
CA ILE A 127 -7.05 14.91 3.35
C ILE A 127 -7.38 13.51 3.89
N ALA A 128 -6.91 13.14 5.08
CA ALA A 128 -7.01 11.77 5.59
C ALA A 128 -8.46 11.33 5.82
N MET A 129 -9.30 12.12 6.50
CA MET A 129 -10.71 11.76 6.71
C MET A 129 -11.50 11.58 5.40
N PRO A 130 -11.40 12.47 4.39
CA PRO A 130 -12.00 12.25 3.06
C PRO A 130 -11.53 10.96 2.36
N GLU A 131 -10.29 10.50 2.60
CA GLU A 131 -9.82 9.21 2.04
C GLU A 131 -10.64 8.02 2.57
N PHE A 132 -11.20 8.09 3.79
CA PHE A 132 -12.07 7.05 4.35
C PHE A 132 -13.39 6.89 3.57
N GLU A 133 -13.86 7.96 2.93
CA GLU A 133 -15.04 7.96 2.06
C GLU A 133 -14.66 7.75 0.58
N GLY A 134 -13.37 7.52 0.26
CA GLY A 134 -12.90 7.25 -1.09
C GLY A 134 -12.88 8.48 -2.01
N LEU A 135 -12.89 9.69 -1.44
CA LEU A 135 -12.81 10.93 -2.22
C LEU A 135 -11.42 11.08 -2.83
N ILE A 136 -11.38 11.77 -3.97
CA ILE A 136 -10.19 11.87 -4.80
C ILE A 136 -9.70 13.32 -4.92
N GLU A 137 -8.42 13.44 -5.31
CA GLU A 137 -7.76 14.67 -5.75
C GLU A 137 -7.75 15.81 -4.71
N PRO A 138 -6.97 15.66 -3.62
CA PRO A 138 -6.83 16.67 -2.57
C PRO A 138 -5.94 17.84 -3.01
N ILE A 139 -6.40 18.61 -4.00
CA ILE A 139 -5.70 19.77 -4.57
C ILE A 139 -6.05 21.01 -3.74
N MET A 140 -5.04 21.82 -3.38
CA MET A 140 -5.21 23.08 -2.67
C MET A 140 -6.03 24.07 -3.50
N LEU A 141 -7.28 24.35 -3.11
CA LEU A 141 -8.12 25.31 -3.83
C LEU A 141 -7.97 26.73 -3.27
N GLY A 142 -7.76 26.86 -1.97
CA GLY A 142 -7.66 28.16 -1.32
C GLY A 142 -7.39 28.07 0.17
N ALA A 143 -7.36 29.23 0.82
CA ALA A 143 -7.17 29.36 2.24
C ALA A 143 -8.24 30.30 2.83
N ALA A 144 -8.60 30.08 4.09
CA ALA A 144 -9.57 30.86 4.83
C ALA A 144 -8.98 31.17 6.21
N ARG A 145 -8.64 32.43 6.49
CA ARG A 145 -8.03 32.80 7.77
C ARG A 145 -8.71 34.02 8.37
N GLU A 146 -8.88 34.01 9.69
CA GLU A 146 -9.30 35.18 10.43
C GLU A 146 -8.25 36.30 10.29
N ASN A 147 -8.69 37.44 9.78
CA ASN A 147 -7.87 38.62 9.63
C ASN A 147 -7.83 39.44 10.94
N ARG A 148 -7.08 40.54 10.96
CA ARG A 148 -6.91 41.40 12.15
C ARG A 148 -8.21 42.07 12.63
N ASN A 149 -9.27 42.07 11.81
CA ASN A 149 -10.57 42.64 12.13
C ASN A 149 -11.58 41.57 12.60
N ASN A 150 -11.13 40.33 12.85
CA ASN A 150 -11.98 39.16 13.13
C ASN A 150 -12.94 38.79 11.98
N ASP A 151 -12.66 39.24 10.76
CA ASP A 151 -13.33 38.74 9.56
C ASP A 151 -12.54 37.57 8.98
N TYR A 152 -13.21 36.51 8.56
CA TYR A 152 -12.55 35.44 7.82
C TYR A 152 -12.31 35.88 6.38
N GLU A 153 -11.06 36.14 6.00
CA GLU A 153 -10.67 36.36 4.61
C GLU A 153 -10.54 35.00 3.91
N ARG A 154 -11.16 34.84 2.74
CA ARG A 154 -11.13 33.60 1.95
C ARG A 154 -10.51 33.89 0.60
N THR A 155 -9.35 33.30 0.33
CA THR A 155 -8.59 33.55 -0.90
C THR A 155 -8.50 32.28 -1.72
N VAL A 156 -8.79 32.38 -3.02
CA VAL A 156 -8.69 31.28 -3.98
C VAL A 156 -7.31 31.25 -4.65
N ILE A 157 -6.86 30.07 -5.10
CA ILE A 157 -5.71 29.90 -5.98
C ILE A 157 -6.23 29.67 -7.41
N PRO A 158 -6.24 30.69 -8.30
CA PRO A 158 -6.91 30.57 -9.60
C PRO A 158 -6.35 29.48 -10.52
N SER A 159 -5.03 29.25 -10.51
CA SER A 159 -4.42 28.18 -11.31
C SER A 159 -4.89 26.80 -10.88
N HIS A 160 -5.06 26.59 -9.57
CA HIS A 160 -5.53 25.33 -9.02
C HIS A 160 -7.02 25.14 -9.24
N SER A 161 -7.84 26.20 -9.14
CA SER A 161 -9.27 26.15 -9.50
C SER A 161 -9.47 25.66 -10.94
N LYS A 162 -8.74 26.25 -11.90
CA LYS A 162 -8.74 25.80 -13.30
C LYS A 162 -8.29 24.35 -13.45
N LYS A 163 -7.23 23.95 -12.73
CA LYS A 163 -6.74 22.56 -12.77
C LYS A 163 -7.78 21.58 -12.25
N ILE A 164 -8.47 21.90 -11.15
CA ILE A 164 -9.55 21.07 -10.61
C ILE A 164 -10.68 20.98 -11.63
N ALA A 165 -11.10 22.09 -12.23
CA ALA A 165 -12.15 22.11 -13.26
C ALA A 165 -11.78 21.25 -14.49
N ASP A 166 -10.54 21.36 -14.98
CA ASP A 166 -10.02 20.53 -16.06
C ASP A 166 -10.04 19.03 -15.70
N ARG A 167 -9.68 18.67 -14.46
CA ARG A 167 -9.67 17.27 -14.02
C ARG A 167 -11.08 16.71 -13.88
N VAL A 168 -12.01 17.49 -13.32
CA VAL A 168 -13.44 17.16 -13.29
C VAL A 168 -13.95 16.90 -14.71
N LEU A 169 -13.65 17.78 -15.66
CA LEU A 169 -14.04 17.61 -17.06
C LEU A 169 -13.46 16.33 -17.68
N ASN A 170 -12.19 16.00 -17.42
CA ASN A 170 -11.57 14.80 -18.01
C ASN A 170 -12.12 13.50 -17.40
N TRP A 171 -12.51 13.48 -16.12
CA TRP A 171 -13.24 12.36 -15.54
C TRP A 171 -14.63 12.17 -16.16
N ILE A 172 -15.37 13.26 -16.38
CA ILE A 172 -16.68 13.22 -17.06
C ILE A 172 -16.51 12.73 -18.51
N LYS A 173 -15.54 13.26 -19.24
CA LYS A 173 -15.21 12.80 -20.61
C LYS A 173 -14.85 11.33 -20.64
N LEU A 174 -14.10 10.83 -19.65
CA LEU A 174 -13.76 9.40 -19.55
C LEU A 174 -15.02 8.54 -19.38
N ALA A 175 -15.98 8.98 -18.56
CA ALA A 175 -17.24 8.28 -18.35
C ALA A 175 -18.13 8.26 -19.61
N GLU A 176 -18.23 9.39 -20.31
CA GLU A 176 -19.10 9.56 -21.48
C GLU A 176 -18.54 8.91 -22.76
N LYS A 177 -17.22 8.79 -22.88
CA LYS A 177 -16.58 8.26 -24.07
C LYS A 177 -16.89 6.77 -24.26
N LYS A 178 -17.16 6.36 -25.50
CA LYS A 178 -17.37 4.94 -25.83
C LYS A 178 -16.07 4.16 -25.64
N ASN A 179 -16.17 2.93 -25.12
CA ASN A 179 -15.00 2.09 -24.82
C ASN A 179 -14.06 1.91 -26.03
N GLY A 180 -14.60 1.71 -27.23
CA GLY A 180 -13.81 1.58 -28.46
C GLY A 180 -12.91 2.78 -28.77
N ASP A 181 -13.30 3.97 -28.32
CA ASP A 181 -12.58 5.23 -28.57
C ASP A 181 -11.65 5.64 -27.42
N LYS A 182 -11.72 4.96 -26.27
CA LYS A 182 -10.91 5.27 -25.08
C LYS A 182 -9.44 4.89 -25.34
N LYS A 183 -8.55 5.85 -25.07
CA LYS A 183 -7.10 5.73 -25.10
C LYS A 183 -6.57 5.59 -23.69
N VAL A 184 -5.78 4.55 -23.46
CA VAL A 184 -5.24 4.22 -22.13
C VAL A 184 -3.72 4.11 -22.21
N VAL A 185 -3.03 4.70 -21.24
CA VAL A 185 -1.57 4.57 -21.13
C VAL A 185 -1.25 3.82 -19.84
N PHE A 186 -0.66 2.63 -19.99
CA PHE A 186 -0.09 1.85 -18.91
C PHE A 186 1.35 2.27 -18.67
N ILE A 187 1.66 2.67 -17.44
CA ILE A 187 3.02 2.98 -16.99
C ILE A 187 3.50 1.83 -16.08
N LEU A 188 4.45 1.07 -16.60
CA LEU A 188 5.19 0.07 -15.86
C LEU A 188 6.25 0.77 -15.00
N ASN A 189 6.29 0.48 -13.72
CA ASN A 189 7.24 1.11 -12.80
C ASN A 189 8.69 0.78 -13.13
N ASN A 190 9.58 1.65 -12.66
CA ASN A 190 11.01 1.53 -12.86
C ASN A 190 11.78 2.01 -11.63
N ASN A 191 12.65 1.15 -11.11
CA ASN A 191 13.48 1.44 -9.95
C ASN A 191 14.53 2.52 -10.31
N PRO A 192 14.69 3.57 -9.47
CA PRO A 192 15.77 4.54 -9.64
C PRO A 192 17.14 3.84 -9.68
N CYS A 193 18.04 4.34 -10.51
CA CYS A 193 19.41 3.81 -10.69
C CYS A 193 19.55 2.36 -11.23
N ALA A 194 18.46 1.61 -11.40
CA ALA A 194 18.50 0.24 -11.91
C ALA A 194 18.65 0.17 -13.45
N SER A 195 19.07 -1.01 -13.93
CA SER A 195 19.00 -1.33 -15.37
C SER A 195 17.55 -1.57 -15.76
N VAL A 196 17.02 -0.78 -16.70
CA VAL A 196 15.61 -0.88 -17.11
C VAL A 196 15.38 -2.19 -17.86
N GLU A 197 16.36 -2.60 -18.68
CA GLU A 197 16.30 -3.83 -19.47
C GLU A 197 16.15 -5.09 -18.60
N ALA A 198 16.70 -5.08 -17.38
CA ALA A 198 16.61 -6.20 -16.45
C ALA A 198 15.40 -6.13 -15.49
N ASN A 199 14.71 -4.99 -15.41
CA ASN A 199 13.71 -4.70 -14.37
C ASN A 199 12.45 -4.04 -14.96
N ILE A 200 12.01 -4.51 -16.13
CA ILE A 200 10.82 -3.99 -16.81
C ILE A 200 9.58 -4.25 -15.94
N GLY A 201 8.97 -3.18 -15.44
CA GLY A 201 7.73 -3.28 -14.66
C GLY A 201 7.91 -3.87 -13.27
N SER A 202 8.97 -3.49 -12.56
CA SER A 202 9.15 -3.83 -11.15
C SER A 202 7.94 -3.44 -10.31
N ALA A 203 7.31 -4.42 -9.68
CA ALA A 203 6.16 -4.20 -8.81
C ALA A 203 6.25 -5.12 -7.59
N ALA A 204 6.22 -4.54 -6.40
CA ALA A 204 6.27 -5.27 -5.14
C ALA A 204 5.12 -6.28 -5.08
N HIS A 205 5.47 -7.56 -4.99
CA HIS A 205 4.56 -8.70 -4.86
C HIS A 205 3.51 -8.83 -5.99
N LEU A 206 3.74 -8.22 -7.16
CA LEU A 206 2.81 -8.26 -8.30
C LEU A 206 3.53 -8.69 -9.59
N ASP A 207 2.98 -9.66 -10.29
CA ASP A 207 3.38 -9.94 -11.67
C ASP A 207 2.75 -8.89 -12.60
N ALA A 208 3.48 -7.79 -12.81
CA ALA A 208 3.00 -6.64 -13.57
C ALA A 208 2.69 -6.99 -15.03
N ALA A 209 3.53 -7.81 -15.68
CA ALA A 209 3.32 -8.16 -17.10
C ALA A 209 2.10 -9.05 -17.29
N ARG A 210 1.92 -10.08 -16.45
CA ARG A 210 0.72 -10.91 -16.47
C ARG A 210 -0.53 -10.09 -16.16
N SER A 211 -0.44 -9.19 -15.19
CA SER A 211 -1.52 -8.27 -14.81
C SER A 211 -1.95 -7.38 -15.99
N VAL A 212 -1.00 -6.75 -16.70
CA VAL A 212 -1.32 -5.93 -17.88
C VAL A 212 -2.00 -6.75 -18.97
N VAL A 213 -1.52 -7.97 -19.26
CA VAL A 213 -2.16 -8.85 -20.26
C VAL A 213 -3.60 -9.20 -19.84
N ASN A 214 -3.83 -9.52 -18.57
CA ASN A 214 -5.17 -9.81 -18.05
C ASN A 214 -6.09 -8.57 -18.15
N ILE A 215 -5.58 -7.37 -17.85
CA ILE A 215 -6.35 -6.13 -17.98
C ILE A 215 -6.69 -5.84 -19.45
N LEU A 216 -5.72 -5.95 -20.36
CA LEU A 216 -5.96 -5.77 -21.80
C LEU A 216 -7.00 -6.77 -22.33
N ALA A 217 -6.97 -8.02 -21.86
CA ALA A 217 -7.99 -9.02 -22.20
C ALA A 217 -9.38 -8.62 -21.69
N CYS A 218 -9.49 -8.14 -20.46
CA CYS A 218 -10.74 -7.64 -19.89
C CYS A 218 -11.27 -6.42 -20.66
N MET A 219 -10.40 -5.46 -20.98
CA MET A 219 -10.72 -4.30 -21.81
C MET A 219 -11.21 -4.69 -23.20
N LYS A 220 -10.54 -5.64 -23.88
CA LYS A 220 -10.98 -6.13 -25.18
C LYS A 220 -12.39 -6.73 -25.11
N ASN A 221 -12.68 -7.53 -24.09
CA ASN A 221 -14.01 -8.10 -23.86
C ASN A 221 -15.07 -7.03 -23.55
N ALA A 222 -14.68 -5.93 -22.92
CA ALA A 222 -15.53 -4.76 -22.66
C ALA A 222 -15.69 -3.82 -23.89
N GLY A 223 -15.15 -4.20 -25.06
CA GLY A 223 -15.32 -3.47 -26.32
C GLY A 223 -14.30 -2.34 -26.55
N TYR A 224 -13.18 -2.32 -25.82
CA TYR A 224 -12.08 -1.40 -26.11
C TYR A 224 -11.32 -1.84 -27.37
N ASN A 225 -10.88 -0.87 -28.17
CA ASN A 225 -10.01 -1.14 -29.32
C ASN A 225 -8.57 -1.38 -28.85
N VAL A 226 -8.30 -2.57 -28.32
CA VAL A 226 -6.97 -2.97 -27.84
C VAL A 226 -6.54 -4.32 -28.39
N GLU A 227 -5.24 -4.48 -28.55
CA GLU A 227 -4.61 -5.75 -28.88
C GLU A 227 -4.09 -6.41 -27.59
N VAL A 228 -4.13 -7.74 -27.54
CA VAL A 228 -3.79 -8.49 -26.32
C VAL A 228 -2.66 -9.45 -26.68
N PRO A 229 -1.47 -9.31 -26.09
CA PRO A 229 -0.41 -10.33 -26.21
C PRO A 229 -0.94 -11.69 -25.72
N ALA A 230 -0.53 -12.79 -26.33
CA ALA A 230 -0.95 -14.12 -25.93
C ALA A 230 -0.45 -14.51 -24.53
N SER A 231 0.63 -13.89 -24.04
CA SER A 231 1.14 -14.13 -22.69
C SER A 231 1.98 -12.97 -22.14
N ALA A 232 2.23 -13.00 -20.83
CA ALA A 232 3.18 -12.10 -20.16
C ALA A 232 4.59 -12.21 -20.77
N LYS A 233 5.00 -13.44 -21.13
CA LYS A 233 6.27 -13.70 -21.79
C LYS A 233 6.34 -12.99 -23.14
N GLU A 234 5.30 -13.09 -23.97
CA GLU A 234 5.25 -12.38 -25.26
C GLU A 234 5.33 -10.87 -25.09
N LEU A 235 4.62 -10.31 -24.09
CA LEU A 235 4.73 -8.88 -23.78
C LEU A 235 6.19 -8.48 -23.47
N MET A 236 6.88 -9.25 -22.62
CA MET A 236 8.28 -8.99 -22.30
C MET A 236 9.23 -9.22 -23.48
N ASP A 237 9.02 -10.28 -24.26
CA ASP A 237 9.78 -10.57 -25.47
C ASP A 237 9.66 -9.39 -26.46
N LEU A 238 8.46 -8.82 -26.65
CA LEU A 238 8.25 -7.64 -27.49
C LEU A 238 9.01 -6.41 -26.97
N PHE A 239 9.04 -6.17 -25.66
CA PHE A 239 9.82 -5.08 -25.08
C PHE A 239 11.32 -5.24 -25.36
N LEU A 240 11.84 -6.46 -25.23
CA LEU A 240 13.25 -6.78 -25.45
C LEU A 240 13.64 -6.79 -26.93
N GLU A 241 12.78 -7.33 -27.81
CA GLU A 241 12.99 -7.35 -29.26
C GLU A 241 12.98 -5.93 -29.83
N LYS A 242 11.96 -5.14 -29.48
CA LYS A 242 11.82 -3.77 -29.97
C LYS A 242 12.73 -2.79 -29.23
N LYS A 243 13.34 -3.20 -28.12
CA LYS A 243 14.10 -2.32 -27.21
C LYS A 243 13.25 -1.12 -26.75
N ALA A 244 11.97 -1.36 -26.44
CA ALA A 244 10.98 -0.34 -26.14
C ALA A 244 11.09 0.24 -24.71
N ILE A 245 12.30 0.60 -24.30
CA ILE A 245 12.67 1.02 -22.94
C ILE A 245 13.54 2.27 -22.98
N SER A 246 13.45 3.13 -21.96
CA SER A 246 14.34 4.28 -21.83
C SER A 246 15.71 3.86 -21.26
N GLU A 247 16.56 3.28 -22.12
CA GLU A 247 17.90 2.80 -21.78
C GLU A 247 18.99 3.43 -22.66
N PHE A 248 20.18 3.59 -22.10
CA PHE A 248 21.35 4.17 -22.76
C PHE A 248 22.68 3.56 -22.27
N ARG A 249 22.68 2.75 -21.20
CA ARG A 249 23.89 2.12 -20.64
C ARG A 249 24.34 0.92 -21.47
N TRP A 250 23.38 0.08 -21.83
CA TRP A 250 23.62 -1.21 -22.49
C TRP A 250 23.01 -1.28 -23.89
N THR A 251 21.90 -0.57 -24.09
CA THR A 251 21.23 -0.44 -25.38
C THR A 251 21.44 0.99 -25.90
N THR A 252 21.88 1.14 -27.15
CA THR A 252 22.11 2.48 -27.73
C THR A 252 20.81 3.13 -28.22
N LYS A 253 20.76 4.46 -28.22
CA LYS A 253 19.59 5.23 -28.69
C LYS A 253 19.23 4.91 -30.16
N SER A 254 20.24 4.76 -31.03
CA SER A 254 20.04 4.39 -32.43
C SER A 254 19.49 2.97 -32.60
N GLU A 255 19.90 2.03 -31.73
CA GLU A 255 19.37 0.68 -31.71
C GLU A 255 17.90 0.65 -31.30
N ILE A 256 17.49 1.44 -30.29
CA ILE A 256 16.08 1.57 -29.89
C ILE A 256 15.21 2.01 -31.07
N VAL A 257 15.66 3.02 -31.82
CA VAL A 257 14.94 3.49 -33.01
C VAL A 257 14.92 2.41 -34.10
N ARG A 258 16.06 1.78 -34.39
CA ARG A 258 16.18 0.72 -35.41
C ARG A 258 15.27 -0.48 -35.11
N CYS A 259 15.17 -0.88 -33.85
CA CYS A 259 14.34 -1.99 -33.41
C CYS A 259 12.86 -1.62 -33.26
N GLY A 260 12.49 -0.33 -33.38
CA GLY A 260 11.10 0.13 -33.33
C GLY A 260 10.55 0.38 -31.92
N GLY A 261 11.43 0.57 -30.93
CA GLY A 261 11.05 0.82 -29.53
C GLY A 261 10.71 2.28 -29.22
N ALA A 262 11.03 3.21 -30.12
CA ALA A 262 10.65 4.61 -30.02
C ALA A 262 9.24 4.84 -30.58
N LEU A 263 8.28 5.13 -29.70
CA LEU A 263 6.91 5.49 -30.06
C LEU A 263 6.82 6.85 -30.74
N TYR A 264 7.69 7.77 -30.32
CA TYR A 264 7.67 9.14 -30.78
C TYR A 264 9.06 9.76 -30.70
N ARG A 265 9.39 10.61 -31.69
CA ARG A 265 10.56 11.48 -31.70
C ARG A 265 10.05 12.91 -31.53
N MET A 266 10.17 13.45 -30.32
CA MET A 266 9.73 14.81 -30.03
C MET A 266 10.83 15.78 -30.41
N SER A 267 10.54 16.69 -31.34
CA SER A 267 11.51 17.72 -31.70
C SER A 267 11.78 18.66 -30.53
N THR A 268 12.95 19.28 -30.52
CA THR A 268 13.29 20.32 -29.53
C THR A 268 12.27 21.45 -29.53
N GLU A 269 11.76 21.86 -30.71
CA GLU A 269 10.77 22.93 -30.82
C GLU A 269 9.43 22.56 -30.15
N GLU A 270 8.94 21.33 -30.36
CA GLU A 270 7.73 20.83 -29.71
C GLU A 270 7.90 20.77 -28.20
N TYR A 271 9.01 20.23 -27.71
CA TYR A 271 9.29 20.16 -26.28
C TYR A 271 9.40 21.55 -25.66
N MET A 272 10.02 22.51 -26.35
CA MET A 272 10.17 23.87 -25.88
C MET A 272 8.83 24.58 -25.66
N LYS A 273 7.80 24.30 -26.48
CA LYS A 273 6.45 24.85 -26.27
C LYS A 273 5.88 24.44 -24.91
N PHE A 274 6.11 23.20 -24.50
CA PHE A 274 5.74 22.74 -23.16
C PHE A 274 6.66 23.31 -22.08
N PHE A 275 7.97 23.20 -22.24
CA PHE A 275 8.94 23.59 -21.21
C PHE A 275 8.86 25.08 -20.86
N SER A 276 8.69 25.95 -21.86
CA SER A 276 8.53 27.39 -21.67
C SER A 276 7.20 27.79 -21.01
N SER A 277 6.19 26.90 -20.98
CA SER A 277 4.93 27.13 -20.27
C SER A 277 5.04 26.92 -18.75
N LEU A 278 6.11 26.26 -18.28
CA LEU A 278 6.34 26.00 -16.86
C LEU A 278 6.79 27.27 -16.14
N LYS A 279 6.62 27.32 -14.81
CA LYS A 279 7.11 28.45 -14.01
C LYS A 279 8.64 28.56 -14.06
N GLU A 280 9.15 29.79 -14.00
CA GLU A 280 10.59 30.08 -14.10
C GLU A 280 11.45 29.28 -13.10
N PRO A 281 11.09 29.11 -11.81
CA PRO A 281 11.88 28.33 -10.86
C PRO A 281 12.06 26.87 -11.28
N VAL A 282 11.02 26.27 -11.89
CA VAL A 282 11.03 24.91 -12.42
C VAL A 282 11.98 24.82 -13.60
N GLN A 283 11.86 25.75 -14.57
CA GLN A 283 12.73 25.78 -15.73
C GLN A 283 14.20 25.96 -15.32
N LYS A 284 14.47 26.91 -14.43
CA LYS A 284 15.81 27.18 -13.90
C LYS A 284 16.41 25.95 -13.25
N ARG A 285 15.68 25.30 -12.34
CA ARG A 285 16.18 24.12 -11.62
C ARG A 285 16.45 22.93 -12.55
N VAL A 286 15.58 22.68 -13.52
CA VAL A 286 15.81 21.64 -14.53
C VAL A 286 17.07 21.96 -15.34
N LYS A 287 17.24 23.21 -15.79
CA LYS A 287 18.40 23.62 -16.59
C LYS A 287 19.72 23.58 -15.84
N GLU A 288 19.73 23.97 -14.57
CA GLU A 288 20.91 23.87 -13.70
C GLU A 288 21.43 22.43 -13.59
N ILE A 289 20.52 21.45 -13.59
CA ILE A 289 20.87 20.05 -13.37
C ILE A 289 21.05 19.29 -14.69
N TRP A 290 20.23 19.55 -15.71
CA TRP A 290 20.14 18.77 -16.94
C TRP A 290 20.57 19.52 -18.21
N GLY A 291 20.98 20.79 -18.08
CA GLY A 291 21.36 21.63 -19.22
C GLY A 291 20.15 22.25 -19.92
N GLU A 292 20.39 22.95 -21.02
CA GLU A 292 19.30 23.49 -21.84
C GLU A 292 18.54 22.35 -22.54
N PRO A 293 17.20 22.48 -22.72
CA PRO A 293 16.44 21.57 -23.57
C PRO A 293 17.09 21.37 -24.95
N PRO A 294 17.09 20.14 -25.51
CA PRO A 294 16.40 18.94 -25.05
C PRO A 294 17.18 18.13 -23.99
N GLY A 295 18.33 18.62 -23.51
CA GLY A 295 19.28 17.86 -22.73
C GLY A 295 19.96 16.74 -23.53
N GLU A 296 20.50 15.74 -22.83
CA GLU A 296 21.27 14.64 -23.46
C GLU A 296 20.62 13.26 -23.29
N GLY A 297 19.78 13.11 -22.27
CA GLY A 297 19.11 11.85 -21.93
C GLY A 297 18.12 11.45 -22.99
N MET A 298 18.32 10.27 -23.60
CA MET A 298 17.45 9.73 -24.64
C MET A 298 17.26 10.68 -25.85
N VAL A 299 18.27 11.52 -26.17
CA VAL A 299 18.24 12.40 -27.34
C VAL A 299 19.02 11.82 -28.52
N LEU A 300 18.42 11.80 -29.71
CA LEU A 300 19.05 11.36 -30.96
C LEU A 300 18.69 12.34 -32.10
N ASP A 301 19.71 12.84 -32.80
CA ASP A 301 19.59 13.84 -33.87
C ASP A 301 18.84 15.13 -33.46
N GLY A 302 18.91 15.51 -32.17
CA GLY A 302 18.20 16.67 -31.62
C GLY A 302 16.75 16.39 -31.18
N ASP A 303 16.26 15.17 -31.35
CA ASP A 303 14.92 14.76 -30.90
C ASP A 303 14.99 13.97 -29.60
N ILE A 304 14.05 14.22 -28.70
CA ILE A 304 13.83 13.42 -27.49
C ILE A 304 13.05 12.16 -27.88
N LEU A 305 13.62 10.98 -27.58
CA LEU A 305 12.98 9.70 -27.83
C LEU A 305 12.01 9.35 -26.70
N ILE A 306 10.75 9.10 -27.05
CA ILE A 306 9.73 8.55 -26.16
C ILE A 306 9.52 7.08 -26.51
N THR A 307 9.68 6.19 -25.54
CA THR A 307 9.68 4.74 -25.76
C THR A 307 8.44 4.05 -25.21
N GLY A 308 8.13 2.87 -25.75
CA GLY A 308 7.01 2.03 -25.34
C GLY A 308 6.44 1.23 -26.51
N LEU A 309 5.33 0.53 -26.28
CA LEU A 309 4.65 -0.29 -27.27
C LEU A 309 3.18 0.09 -27.38
N ARG A 310 2.62 0.00 -28.59
CA ARG A 310 1.21 0.29 -28.87
C ARG A 310 0.44 -1.01 -29.13
N PHE A 311 -0.72 -1.14 -28.50
CA PHE A 311 -1.63 -2.27 -28.60
C PHE A 311 -3.04 -1.75 -28.90
N GLY A 312 -3.26 -1.27 -30.13
CA GLY A 312 -4.45 -0.50 -30.49
C GLY A 312 -4.47 0.90 -29.84
N ASN A 313 -5.53 1.22 -29.10
CA ASN A 313 -5.67 2.46 -28.32
C ASN A 313 -4.98 2.39 -26.94
N ALA A 314 -4.36 1.26 -26.59
CA ALA A 314 -3.52 1.16 -25.41
C ALA A 314 -2.05 1.40 -25.75
N ILE A 315 -1.34 2.15 -24.90
CA ILE A 315 0.13 2.20 -24.88
C ILE A 315 0.60 1.53 -23.60
N VAL A 316 1.61 0.67 -23.68
CA VAL A 316 2.35 0.16 -22.52
C VAL A 316 3.76 0.73 -22.59
N ALA A 317 4.15 1.52 -21.61
CA ALA A 317 5.45 2.16 -21.54
C ALA A 317 6.10 1.92 -20.18
N VAL A 318 7.43 1.87 -20.14
CA VAL A 318 8.18 1.83 -18.89
C VAL A 318 8.44 3.25 -18.42
N GLN A 319 8.24 3.51 -17.13
CA GLN A 319 8.49 4.80 -16.54
C GLN A 319 9.94 5.23 -16.82
N PRO A 320 10.15 6.44 -17.39
CA PRO A 320 11.48 6.89 -17.74
C PRO A 320 12.46 6.88 -16.56
N LYS A 321 13.76 6.80 -16.85
CA LYS A 321 14.79 6.87 -15.80
C LYS A 321 14.69 8.19 -15.05
N ARG A 322 14.60 8.08 -13.72
CA ARG A 322 14.30 9.17 -12.80
C ARG A 322 15.26 10.38 -12.88
N GLY A 323 16.56 10.13 -13.03
CA GLY A 323 17.55 11.21 -12.95
C GLY A 323 18.97 10.76 -13.27
N CYS A 324 19.13 10.02 -14.36
CA CYS A 324 20.46 9.66 -14.88
C CYS A 324 20.42 9.75 -16.42
N PHE A 325 21.50 10.23 -17.05
CA PHE A 325 21.71 10.19 -18.50
C PHE A 325 23.17 9.81 -18.85
N GLY A 326 23.40 8.56 -19.26
CA GLY A 326 24.74 8.05 -19.59
C GLY A 326 25.17 6.78 -18.83
N ALA A 327 26.27 6.17 -19.28
CA ALA A 327 26.69 4.84 -18.83
C ALA A 327 27.23 4.79 -17.39
N GLN A 328 27.84 5.88 -16.90
CA GLN A 328 28.55 5.91 -15.61
C GLN A 328 27.65 6.32 -14.43
N CYS A 329 27.87 5.71 -13.26
CA CYS A 329 27.16 5.99 -12.00
C CYS A 329 28.09 6.62 -10.96
N ASP A 330 28.74 7.72 -11.32
CA ASP A 330 29.79 8.38 -10.51
C ASP A 330 29.35 9.76 -9.96
N GLY A 331 28.06 10.06 -10.01
CA GLY A 331 27.49 11.34 -9.61
C GLY A 331 27.55 12.44 -10.69
N SER A 332 28.33 12.28 -11.75
CA SER A 332 28.36 13.25 -12.87
C SER A 332 27.11 13.11 -13.76
N VAL A 333 26.74 11.86 -14.04
CA VAL A 333 25.62 11.45 -14.88
C VAL A 333 24.39 11.10 -14.06
N CYS A 334 24.57 10.40 -12.94
CA CYS A 334 23.50 9.90 -12.09
C CYS A 334 23.41 10.77 -10.84
N LYS A 335 22.71 11.90 -10.97
CA LYS A 335 22.73 12.98 -9.96
C LYS A 335 21.84 12.69 -8.74
N ILE A 336 20.90 11.76 -8.86
CA ILE A 336 19.97 11.41 -7.78
C ILE A 336 20.65 10.76 -6.57
N LEU A 337 21.84 10.17 -6.74
CA LEU A 337 22.59 9.55 -5.64
C LEU A 337 23.19 10.57 -4.65
N HIS A 338 23.37 11.82 -5.09
CA HIS A 338 24.00 12.87 -4.29
C HIS A 338 23.13 14.11 -4.10
N ASN A 339 21.95 14.15 -4.74
CA ASN A 339 21.03 15.28 -4.68
C ASN A 339 19.58 14.77 -4.56
N PRO A 340 19.00 14.76 -3.35
CA PRO A 340 17.61 14.34 -3.14
C PRO A 340 16.60 15.24 -3.88
N ASP A 341 16.95 16.52 -4.09
CA ASP A 341 16.14 17.51 -4.81
C ASP A 341 16.44 17.56 -6.32
N CYS A 342 17.00 16.48 -6.86
CA CYS A 342 17.31 16.37 -8.28
C CYS A 342 15.99 16.35 -9.09
N PRO A 343 15.72 17.30 -10.00
CA PRO A 343 14.50 17.31 -10.79
C PRO A 343 14.45 16.12 -11.78
N PRO A 344 13.27 15.77 -12.33
CA PRO A 344 13.18 14.84 -13.46
C PRO A 344 13.98 15.35 -14.67
N THR A 345 14.46 14.43 -15.51
CA THR A 345 15.16 14.78 -16.76
C THR A 345 14.20 15.39 -17.79
N HIS A 346 14.74 16.07 -18.81
CA HIS A 346 13.95 16.55 -19.94
C HIS A 346 13.14 15.43 -20.61
N GLN A 347 13.74 14.25 -20.82
CA GLN A 347 13.02 13.12 -21.40
C GLN A 347 11.91 12.58 -20.50
N TYR A 348 12.10 12.55 -19.17
CA TYR A 348 11.03 12.16 -18.26
C TYR A 348 9.83 13.10 -18.43
N MET A 349 10.07 14.40 -18.43
CA MET A 349 9.03 15.42 -18.61
C MET A 349 8.37 15.34 -19.99
N ALA A 350 9.17 15.14 -21.05
CA ALA A 350 8.69 14.99 -22.42
C ALA A 350 7.80 13.74 -22.60
N ALA A 351 8.12 12.63 -21.93
CA ALA A 351 7.33 11.40 -22.02
C ALA A 351 5.92 11.59 -21.47
N TYR A 352 5.78 12.13 -20.25
CA TYR A 352 4.46 12.43 -19.67
C TYR A 352 3.70 13.47 -20.49
N HIS A 353 4.38 14.51 -20.98
CA HIS A 353 3.77 15.50 -21.87
C HIS A 353 3.26 14.87 -23.17
N TYR A 354 4.04 13.98 -23.80
CA TYR A 354 3.61 13.24 -24.99
C TYR A 354 2.36 12.42 -24.70
N PHE A 355 2.34 11.62 -23.62
CA PHE A 355 1.19 10.78 -23.28
C PHE A 355 -0.08 11.61 -22.99
N GLU A 356 0.06 12.71 -22.24
CA GLU A 356 -1.06 13.57 -21.86
C GLU A 356 -1.58 14.44 -23.02
N SER A 357 -0.70 15.10 -23.76
CA SER A 357 -1.08 16.23 -24.64
C SER A 357 -1.01 15.88 -26.13
N ILE A 358 -0.06 15.04 -26.55
CA ILE A 358 0.15 14.71 -27.98
C ILE A 358 -0.63 13.44 -28.34
N TYR A 359 -0.38 12.35 -27.61
CA TYR A 359 -1.19 11.14 -27.72
C TYR A 359 -2.63 11.38 -27.24
N ASN A 360 -2.78 12.29 -26.27
CA ASN A 360 -4.02 12.68 -25.63
C ASN A 360 -4.74 11.47 -25.01
N THR A 361 -4.06 10.82 -24.06
CA THR A 361 -4.66 9.73 -23.28
C THR A 361 -5.92 10.21 -22.56
N ASP A 362 -6.91 9.33 -22.39
CA ASP A 362 -8.08 9.61 -21.56
C ASP A 362 -7.81 9.29 -20.10
N VAL A 363 -6.90 8.35 -19.82
CA VAL A 363 -6.57 7.89 -18.47
C VAL A 363 -5.18 7.24 -18.42
N PHE A 364 -4.47 7.44 -17.31
CA PHE A 364 -3.25 6.71 -16.98
C PHE A 364 -3.58 5.53 -16.06
N ILE A 365 -2.92 4.40 -16.28
CA ILE A 365 -2.87 3.28 -15.34
C ILE A 365 -1.42 3.06 -14.95
N HIS A 366 -1.04 3.41 -13.73
CA HIS A 366 0.24 2.98 -13.18
C HIS A 366 0.12 1.57 -12.61
N VAL A 367 1.08 0.71 -12.92
CA VAL A 367 0.99 -0.73 -12.64
C VAL A 367 2.00 -1.14 -11.57
N GLY A 368 1.48 -1.40 -10.36
CA GLY A 368 2.23 -1.99 -9.26
C GLY A 368 2.81 -0.98 -8.27
N THR A 369 3.37 -1.48 -7.18
CA THR A 369 3.99 -0.67 -6.11
C THR A 369 5.52 -0.71 -6.24
N HIS A 370 6.24 0.40 -6.35
CA HIS A 370 5.80 1.77 -6.60
C HIS A 370 6.60 2.37 -7.75
N GLY A 371 6.02 3.38 -8.40
CA GLY A 371 6.68 4.24 -9.36
C GLY A 371 7.48 5.33 -8.66
N ASN A 372 8.10 6.20 -9.46
CA ASN A 372 8.92 7.31 -8.97
C ASN A 372 8.33 8.70 -9.23
N LEU A 373 7.11 8.79 -9.80
CA LEU A 373 6.44 10.04 -10.16
C LEU A 373 5.98 10.82 -8.92
N GLU A 374 5.38 10.09 -7.98
CA GLU A 374 4.87 10.59 -6.72
C GLU A 374 5.99 11.07 -5.79
N PHE A 375 7.21 10.55 -5.96
CA PHE A 375 8.41 10.90 -5.21
C PHE A 375 9.30 11.95 -5.90
N LEU A 376 8.84 12.57 -7.00
CA LEU A 376 9.57 13.70 -7.59
C LEU A 376 9.58 14.90 -6.62
N PRO A 377 10.58 15.80 -6.69
CA PRO A 377 10.75 16.88 -5.70
C PRO A 377 9.53 17.82 -5.65
N GLY A 378 9.26 18.36 -4.46
CA GLY A 378 8.13 19.25 -4.19
C GLY A 378 7.49 19.00 -2.81
N LYS A 379 6.48 19.81 -2.48
CA LYS A 379 5.75 19.80 -1.20
C LYS A 379 5.18 18.42 -0.85
N GLY A 380 5.24 18.05 0.43
CA GLY A 380 4.77 16.77 0.98
C GLY A 380 3.30 16.48 0.71
N THR A 381 2.45 17.49 0.86
CA THR A 381 1.00 17.48 0.64
C THR A 381 0.58 18.82 0.04
N ALA A 382 -0.63 18.91 -0.52
CA ALA A 382 -1.20 20.15 -1.07
C ALA A 382 -0.21 20.87 -2.01
N LEU A 383 0.11 20.23 -3.12
CA LEU A 383 1.21 20.60 -4.00
C LEU A 383 0.93 21.91 -4.72
N SER A 384 1.99 22.66 -5.03
CA SER A 384 1.93 23.85 -5.89
C SER A 384 2.17 23.49 -7.35
N ASP A 385 1.89 24.44 -8.25
CA ASP A 385 2.25 24.35 -9.68
C ASP A 385 3.76 24.26 -9.96
N GLU A 386 4.62 24.36 -8.94
CA GLU A 386 6.08 24.21 -9.06
C GLU A 386 6.55 22.80 -8.71
N CYS A 387 5.65 21.98 -8.15
CA CYS A 387 5.99 20.61 -7.76
C CYS A 387 5.94 19.69 -8.99
N TYR A 388 7.02 18.97 -9.26
CA TYR A 388 7.12 18.07 -10.41
C TYR A 388 6.02 16.98 -10.46
N PRO A 389 5.60 16.35 -9.34
CA PRO A 389 4.48 15.41 -9.37
C PRO A 389 3.18 16.06 -9.86
N ALA A 390 2.91 17.31 -9.44
CA ALA A 390 1.72 18.04 -9.85
C ALA A 390 1.77 18.46 -11.32
N ILE A 391 2.94 18.85 -11.83
CA ILE A 391 3.14 19.20 -13.24
C ILE A 391 2.88 17.98 -14.13
N LEU A 392 3.47 16.83 -13.79
CA LEU A 392 3.50 15.65 -14.66
C LEU A 392 2.29 14.71 -14.51
N SER A 393 1.59 14.73 -13.36
CA SER A 393 0.26 14.09 -13.24
C SER A 393 -0.82 14.84 -14.02
N GLY A 394 -0.55 16.09 -14.39
CA GLY A 394 -1.34 16.86 -15.36
C GLY A 394 -2.82 16.96 -15.02
N ARG A 395 -3.65 16.84 -16.05
CA ARG A 395 -5.11 17.05 -16.03
C ARG A 395 -5.90 15.76 -16.26
N LYS A 396 -5.22 14.65 -16.54
CA LYS A 396 -5.86 13.36 -16.83
C LYS A 396 -6.11 12.54 -15.55
N PRO A 397 -7.19 11.74 -15.50
CA PRO A 397 -7.38 10.72 -14.48
C PRO A 397 -6.18 9.78 -14.39
N LEU A 398 -5.81 9.41 -13.16
CA LEU A 398 -4.75 8.44 -12.88
C LEU A 398 -5.30 7.34 -11.97
N LEU A 399 -5.44 6.14 -12.52
CA LEU A 399 -5.73 4.92 -11.80
C LEU A 399 -4.41 4.24 -11.44
N TYR A 400 -4.30 3.69 -10.24
CA TYR A 400 -3.04 3.11 -9.78
C TYR A 400 -3.28 1.77 -9.08
N ILE A 401 -2.75 0.70 -9.67
CA ILE A 401 -2.74 -0.63 -9.05
C ILE A 401 -1.68 -0.64 -7.98
N TYR A 402 -2.07 -0.90 -6.73
CA TYR A 402 -1.20 -0.74 -5.57
C TYR A 402 -1.36 -1.89 -4.58
N ASN A 403 -0.28 -2.32 -3.94
CA ASN A 403 -0.34 -3.36 -2.91
C ASN A 403 -0.98 -2.81 -1.62
N THR A 404 -1.88 -3.59 -1.03
CA THR A 404 -2.60 -3.20 0.19
C THR A 404 -1.75 -3.28 1.46
N ASP A 405 -0.60 -3.96 1.44
CA ASP A 405 0.35 -3.99 2.56
C ASP A 405 1.26 -2.76 2.66
N ASN A 406 1.23 -1.87 1.67
CA ASN A 406 2.07 -0.66 1.65
C ASN A 406 1.23 0.64 1.71
N PRO A 407 0.49 0.87 2.83
CA PRO A 407 -0.23 2.11 3.06
C PRO A 407 0.59 3.39 2.92
N PRO A 408 1.84 3.45 3.45
CA PRO A 408 2.60 4.70 3.44
C PRO A 408 2.78 5.26 2.05
N GLU A 409 3.25 4.44 1.11
CA GLU A 409 3.57 4.91 -0.23
C GLU A 409 2.32 5.08 -1.10
N GLY A 410 1.31 4.21 -0.94
CA GLY A 410 0.02 4.37 -1.62
C GLY A 410 -0.66 5.70 -1.28
N THR A 411 -0.56 6.10 -0.01
CA THR A 411 -1.05 7.40 0.47
C THR A 411 -0.31 8.57 -0.19
N ILE A 412 1.01 8.45 -0.40
CA ILE A 412 1.79 9.45 -1.14
C ILE A 412 1.29 9.57 -2.59
N ALA A 413 0.99 8.45 -3.26
CA ALA A 413 0.45 8.49 -4.61
C ALA A 413 -0.91 9.22 -4.69
N LYS A 414 -1.82 8.96 -3.74
CA LYS A 414 -3.12 9.67 -3.64
C LYS A 414 -2.92 11.18 -3.50
N ARG A 415 -1.98 11.58 -2.64
CA ARG A 415 -1.80 12.99 -2.22
C ARG A 415 -0.89 13.80 -3.15
N ARG A 416 0.06 13.17 -3.86
CA ARG A 416 1.05 13.85 -4.71
C ARG A 416 0.79 13.77 -6.20
N VAL A 417 0.12 12.72 -6.68
CA VAL A 417 -0.21 12.56 -8.11
C VAL A 417 -1.71 12.37 -8.36
N ASN A 418 -2.54 12.63 -7.35
CA ASN A 418 -4.00 12.53 -7.42
C ASN A 418 -4.48 11.14 -7.88
N ALA A 419 -3.76 10.09 -7.46
CA ALA A 419 -4.09 8.72 -7.82
C ALA A 419 -5.42 8.27 -7.20
N THR A 420 -6.24 7.58 -7.99
CA THR A 420 -7.30 6.72 -7.47
C THR A 420 -6.76 5.30 -7.40
N LEU A 421 -6.56 4.78 -6.19
CA LEU A 421 -5.94 3.47 -6.02
C LEU A 421 -6.94 2.35 -6.32
N ILE A 422 -6.42 1.24 -6.82
CA ILE A 422 -7.07 -0.05 -6.84
C ILE A 422 -6.15 -1.02 -6.10
N GLY A 423 -6.41 -1.17 -4.80
CA GLY A 423 -5.64 -2.02 -3.91
C GLY A 423 -5.77 -3.49 -4.31
N HIS A 424 -4.66 -4.18 -4.56
CA HIS A 424 -4.66 -5.60 -4.84
C HIS A 424 -4.33 -6.46 -3.61
N MET A 425 -4.66 -7.74 -3.71
CA MET A 425 -4.42 -8.74 -2.67
C MET A 425 -2.92 -8.96 -2.46
N GLN A 426 -2.56 -9.24 -1.22
CA GLN A 426 -1.21 -9.64 -0.84
C GLN A 426 -0.91 -11.06 -1.31
N THR A 427 0.37 -11.37 -1.54
CA THR A 427 0.81 -12.71 -1.90
C THR A 427 0.60 -13.68 -0.73
N ALA A 428 0.24 -14.93 -1.04
CA ALA A 428 0.21 -16.00 -0.05
C ALA A 428 1.63 -16.25 0.49
N MET A 429 1.79 -16.30 1.81
CA MET A 429 3.05 -16.70 2.43
C MET A 429 3.04 -18.19 2.75
N SER A 430 4.18 -18.85 2.55
CA SER A 430 4.43 -20.23 2.97
C SER A 430 5.63 -20.28 3.91
N VAL A 431 5.73 -21.32 4.73
CA VAL A 431 6.92 -21.54 5.56
C VAL A 431 8.06 -22.03 4.67
N SER A 432 9.28 -21.59 4.96
CA SER A 432 10.48 -22.09 4.33
C SER A 432 10.77 -23.51 4.84
N SER A 433 10.55 -24.54 4.04
CA SER A 433 10.99 -25.90 4.42
C SER A 433 12.51 -26.04 4.40
N LEU A 434 13.05 -26.97 5.17
CA LEU A 434 14.47 -27.32 5.07
C LEU A 434 14.76 -28.06 3.76
N TYR A 435 15.97 -27.88 3.22
CA TYR A 435 16.40 -28.55 1.99
C TYR A 435 17.91 -28.87 2.01
N GLY A 436 18.30 -29.90 1.27
CA GLY A 436 19.70 -30.26 1.06
C GLY A 436 20.45 -30.52 2.37
N GLU A 437 21.53 -29.77 2.62
CA GLU A 437 22.37 -29.96 3.81
C GLU A 437 21.67 -29.55 5.11
N TYR A 438 20.69 -28.64 5.07
CA TYR A 438 19.90 -28.28 6.27
C TYR A 438 19.04 -29.46 6.74
N GLU A 439 18.42 -30.19 5.79
CA GLU A 439 17.65 -31.39 6.08
C GLU A 439 18.56 -32.54 6.55
N LYS A 440 19.75 -32.67 5.95
CA LYS A 440 20.78 -33.63 6.42
C LYS A 440 21.19 -33.34 7.86
N LEU A 441 21.44 -32.07 8.20
CA LEU A 441 21.78 -31.65 9.55
C LEU A 441 20.65 -31.95 10.54
N ASP A 442 19.40 -31.60 10.20
CA ASP A 442 18.22 -31.88 11.03
C ASP A 442 18.09 -33.38 11.36
N ASN A 443 18.28 -34.24 10.36
CA ASN A 443 18.25 -35.69 10.53
C ASN A 443 19.36 -36.22 11.45
N LEU A 444 20.55 -35.63 11.40
CA LEU A 444 21.65 -36.01 12.28
C LEU A 444 21.42 -35.56 13.73
N LEU A 445 20.88 -34.36 13.92
CA LEU A 445 20.54 -33.84 15.25
C LEU A 445 19.44 -34.69 15.92
N ASN A 446 18.38 -35.04 15.18
CA ASN A 446 17.32 -35.90 15.71
C ASN A 446 17.84 -37.30 16.07
N GLN A 447 18.76 -37.85 15.26
CA GLN A 447 19.42 -39.12 15.60
C GLN A 447 20.31 -38.99 16.84
N TYR A 448 20.99 -37.86 17.01
CA TYR A 448 21.81 -37.60 18.18
C TYR A 448 20.97 -37.54 19.45
N GLU A 449 19.88 -36.78 19.45
CA GLU A 449 18.99 -36.64 20.61
C GLU A 449 18.37 -37.97 21.04
N THR A 450 18.00 -38.81 20.07
CA THR A 450 17.45 -40.15 20.35
C THR A 450 18.50 -41.17 20.79
N ALA A 451 19.77 -40.97 20.43
CA ALA A 451 20.89 -41.88 20.72
C ALA A 451 21.82 -41.40 21.84
N LYS A 452 21.51 -40.28 22.52
CA LYS A 452 22.38 -39.64 23.51
C LYS A 452 22.77 -40.54 24.70
N THR A 453 21.98 -41.56 24.97
CA THR A 453 22.23 -42.58 26.01
C THR A 453 23.19 -43.70 25.58
N ASP A 454 23.55 -43.79 24.29
CA ASP A 454 24.57 -44.69 23.74
C ASP A 454 25.85 -43.90 23.40
N PRO A 455 26.91 -43.99 24.23
CA PRO A 455 28.11 -43.18 24.06
C PRO A 455 28.83 -43.38 22.72
N ALA A 456 28.83 -44.62 22.19
CA ALA A 456 29.54 -44.92 20.95
C ALA A 456 28.81 -44.30 19.75
N ARG A 457 27.48 -44.40 19.74
CA ARG A 457 26.64 -43.83 18.70
C ARG A 457 26.59 -42.30 18.78
N ALA A 458 26.47 -41.74 19.98
CA ALA A 458 26.52 -40.30 20.21
C ALA A 458 27.84 -39.69 19.72
N HIS A 459 28.99 -40.33 19.99
CA HIS A 459 30.29 -39.88 19.50
C HIS A 459 30.41 -39.93 17.98
N ALA A 460 29.91 -40.98 17.33
CA ALA A 460 29.91 -41.07 15.87
C ALA A 460 29.04 -39.98 15.22
N LEU A 461 27.84 -39.74 15.78
CA LEU A 461 26.93 -38.69 15.31
C LEU A 461 27.53 -37.29 15.51
N HIS A 462 28.30 -37.07 16.58
CA HIS A 462 29.02 -35.82 16.80
C HIS A 462 29.92 -35.45 15.62
N HIS A 463 30.77 -36.40 15.17
CA HIS A 463 31.69 -36.15 14.06
C HIS A 463 30.93 -35.87 12.76
N MET A 464 29.82 -36.59 12.51
CA MET A 464 28.98 -36.35 11.34
C MET A 464 28.31 -34.96 11.39
N ILE A 465 27.87 -34.51 12.57
CA ILE A 465 27.31 -33.17 12.75
C ILE A 465 28.39 -32.12 12.48
N LEU A 466 29.58 -32.26 13.08
CA LEU A 466 30.72 -31.36 12.88
C LEU A 466 31.17 -31.28 11.42
N GLU A 467 31.17 -32.40 10.71
CA GLU A 467 31.47 -32.45 9.29
C GLU A 467 30.46 -31.63 8.48
N VAL A 468 29.15 -31.76 8.74
CA VAL A 468 28.12 -31.00 8.04
C VAL A 468 28.22 -29.50 8.34
N VAL A 469 28.42 -29.11 9.61
CA VAL A 469 28.51 -27.67 9.99
C VAL A 469 29.82 -27.02 9.57
N SER A 470 30.83 -27.80 9.14
CA SER A 470 32.08 -27.25 8.60
C SER A 470 31.91 -26.62 7.21
N ALA A 471 30.80 -26.89 6.52
CA ALA A 471 30.52 -26.32 5.22
C ALA A 471 30.33 -24.79 5.26
N ASP A 472 30.73 -24.09 4.19
CA ASP A 472 30.74 -22.62 4.11
C ASP A 472 29.43 -21.95 4.54
N LYS A 473 28.29 -22.57 4.25
CA LYS A 473 26.95 -22.04 4.57
C LYS A 473 26.60 -22.03 6.07
N PHE A 474 27.37 -22.74 6.90
CA PHE A 474 27.20 -22.80 8.36
C PHE A 474 28.29 -22.06 9.12
N LYS A 475 29.25 -21.41 8.42
CA LYS A 475 30.37 -20.69 9.06
C LYS A 475 29.93 -19.66 10.10
N ASN A 476 28.78 -19.01 9.88
CA ASN A 476 28.24 -18.01 10.79
C ASN A 476 27.77 -18.58 12.15
N LEU A 477 27.69 -19.91 12.30
CA LEU A 477 27.36 -20.57 13.56
C LEU A 477 28.53 -20.60 14.55
N ASN A 478 29.75 -20.33 14.09
CA ASN A 478 30.98 -20.33 14.92
C ASN A 478 31.20 -21.63 15.72
N ILE A 479 30.75 -22.77 15.18
CA ILE A 479 30.95 -24.09 15.79
C ILE A 479 32.33 -24.62 15.37
N THR A 480 33.16 -25.01 16.33
CA THR A 480 34.48 -25.60 16.11
C THR A 480 34.55 -27.00 16.73
N HIS A 481 35.64 -27.73 16.48
CA HIS A 481 35.89 -29.02 17.15
C HIS A 481 36.04 -28.91 18.68
N GLU A 482 36.23 -27.70 19.21
CA GLU A 482 36.35 -27.42 20.65
C GLU A 482 34.99 -27.09 21.30
N THR A 483 33.96 -26.83 20.50
CA THR A 483 32.61 -26.54 21.00
C THR A 483 32.03 -27.79 21.69
N PRO A 484 31.50 -27.67 22.92
CA PRO A 484 30.78 -28.77 23.56
C PRO A 484 29.63 -29.26 22.67
N ILE A 485 29.47 -30.58 22.56
CA ILE A 485 28.47 -31.17 21.66
C ILE A 485 27.04 -30.69 21.94
N GLU A 486 26.69 -30.50 23.21
CA GLU A 486 25.36 -30.02 23.62
C GLU A 486 25.12 -28.59 23.13
N ASP A 487 26.15 -27.73 23.19
CA ASP A 487 26.10 -26.38 22.63
C ASP A 487 26.02 -26.40 21.10
N ALA A 488 26.82 -27.25 20.45
CA ALA A 488 26.79 -27.38 18.99
C ALA A 488 25.40 -27.81 18.50
N VAL A 489 24.79 -28.79 19.15
CA VAL A 489 23.44 -29.30 18.85
C VAL A 489 22.39 -28.22 19.08
N ARG A 490 22.45 -27.51 20.22
CA ARG A 490 21.55 -26.40 20.54
C ARG A 490 21.62 -25.29 19.49
N ILE A 491 22.83 -24.80 19.17
CA ILE A 491 23.07 -23.76 18.16
C ILE A 491 22.53 -24.19 16.79
N CYS A 492 22.76 -25.46 16.41
CA CYS A 492 22.22 -25.97 15.14
C CYS A 492 20.69 -26.02 15.14
N HIS A 493 20.06 -26.47 16.23
CA HIS A 493 18.60 -26.45 16.34
C HIS A 493 18.03 -25.03 16.32
N GLU A 494 18.66 -24.06 16.97
CA GLU A 494 18.27 -22.64 16.90
C GLU A 494 18.35 -22.10 15.46
N ALA A 495 19.45 -22.38 14.76
CA ALA A 495 19.64 -21.96 13.38
C ALA A 495 18.62 -22.59 12.42
N LEU A 496 18.39 -23.90 12.53
CA LEU A 496 17.39 -24.61 11.72
C LEU A 496 15.97 -24.16 12.05
N THR A 497 15.68 -23.84 13.32
CA THR A 497 14.38 -23.28 13.73
C THR A 497 14.11 -21.97 13.02
N LEU A 498 15.09 -21.08 12.97
CA LEU A 498 14.94 -19.78 12.30
C LEU A 498 14.62 -19.99 10.81
N ILE A 499 15.37 -20.86 10.13
CA ILE A 499 15.14 -21.14 8.71
C ILE A 499 13.76 -21.76 8.50
N ARG A 500 13.44 -22.83 9.24
CA ARG A 500 12.24 -23.64 8.99
C ARG A 500 10.92 -22.96 9.36
N ASN A 501 10.96 -21.99 10.27
CA ASN A 501 9.78 -21.27 10.75
C ASN A 501 9.66 -19.85 10.15
N THR A 502 10.64 -19.42 9.36
CA THR A 502 10.55 -18.17 8.59
C THR A 502 9.50 -18.31 7.49
N LYS A 503 8.65 -17.30 7.35
CA LYS A 503 7.69 -17.20 6.27
C LYS A 503 8.24 -16.37 5.13
N ILE A 504 8.02 -16.86 3.92
CA ILE A 504 8.40 -16.20 2.69
C ILE A 504 7.20 -16.13 1.75
N ASP A 505 7.23 -15.19 0.82
CA ASP A 505 6.19 -15.09 -0.19
C ASP A 505 6.25 -16.27 -1.15
N SER A 506 5.08 -16.89 -1.37
CA SER A 506 4.90 -18.01 -2.30
C SER A 506 4.56 -17.48 -3.71
N GLY A 507 5.50 -16.76 -4.31
CA GLY A 507 5.39 -16.21 -5.66
C GLY A 507 4.98 -14.74 -5.70
N MET A 508 4.16 -14.37 -6.71
CA MET A 508 3.64 -13.01 -6.89
C MET A 508 2.13 -13.07 -7.12
N HIS A 509 1.42 -12.03 -6.70
CA HIS A 509 0.02 -11.84 -7.04
C HIS A 509 -0.14 -11.52 -8.53
N VAL A 510 -1.25 -11.94 -9.12
CA VAL A 510 -1.66 -11.55 -10.47
C VAL A 510 -2.96 -10.78 -10.35
N PHE A 511 -3.00 -9.54 -10.82
CA PHE A 511 -4.15 -8.66 -10.67
C PHE A 511 -5.43 -9.29 -11.24
N GLY A 512 -6.47 -9.39 -10.41
CA GLY A 512 -7.74 -10.02 -10.75
C GLY A 512 -7.80 -11.54 -10.55
N GLU A 513 -6.71 -12.21 -10.18
CA GLU A 513 -6.69 -13.65 -9.88
C GLU A 513 -6.71 -13.91 -8.36
N LEU A 514 -7.73 -14.62 -7.88
CA LEU A 514 -7.81 -14.99 -6.47
C LEU A 514 -6.94 -16.23 -6.18
N PRO A 515 -6.31 -16.35 -4.99
CA PRO A 515 -5.56 -17.54 -4.63
C PRO A 515 -6.48 -18.76 -4.65
N GLN A 516 -5.96 -19.91 -5.09
CA GLN A 516 -6.69 -21.18 -5.16
C GLN A 516 -5.89 -22.31 -4.50
N GLY A 517 -6.58 -23.40 -4.16
CA GLY A 517 -5.96 -24.61 -3.58
C GLY A 517 -5.07 -24.29 -2.38
N ASP A 518 -3.84 -24.80 -2.43
CA ASP A 518 -2.86 -24.70 -1.35
C ASP A 518 -2.51 -23.25 -1.01
N ARG A 519 -2.32 -22.38 -2.02
CA ARG A 519 -2.03 -20.95 -1.78
C ARG A 519 -3.13 -20.25 -0.97
N LYS A 520 -4.40 -20.60 -1.22
CA LYS A 520 -5.53 -20.05 -0.46
C LYS A 520 -5.50 -20.53 0.99
N ALA A 521 -5.21 -21.83 1.18
CA ALA A 521 -5.11 -22.39 2.52
C ALA A 521 -3.96 -21.75 3.30
N ASP A 522 -2.76 -21.64 2.72
CA ASP A 522 -1.59 -21.03 3.35
C ASP A 522 -1.82 -19.56 3.72
N MET A 523 -2.49 -18.80 2.83
CA MET A 523 -2.87 -17.43 3.10
C MET A 523 -3.82 -17.33 4.32
N ILE A 524 -4.89 -18.13 4.34
CA ILE A 524 -5.86 -18.13 5.45
C ILE A 524 -5.20 -18.61 6.75
N THR A 525 -4.38 -19.67 6.70
CA THR A 525 -3.62 -20.15 7.85
C THR A 525 -2.73 -19.04 8.41
N SER A 526 -2.05 -18.28 7.54
CA SER A 526 -1.16 -17.21 7.94
C SER A 526 -1.89 -16.02 8.57
N ILE A 527 -3.10 -15.70 8.09
CA ILE A 527 -3.97 -14.67 8.68
C ILE A 527 -4.41 -15.06 10.11
N LEU A 528 -4.71 -16.34 10.33
CA LEU A 528 -5.29 -16.85 11.59
C LEU A 528 -4.27 -17.23 12.68
N MET A 529 -2.99 -16.93 12.47
CA MET A 529 -1.94 -17.34 13.42
C MET A 529 -1.93 -16.54 14.71
N TYR A 530 -2.50 -15.34 14.73
CA TYR A 530 -2.46 -14.44 15.88
C TYR A 530 -3.86 -14.32 16.47
N SER A 531 -3.93 -14.25 17.81
CA SER A 531 -5.18 -13.99 18.53
C SER A 531 -5.58 -12.52 18.40
N ASP A 532 -6.88 -12.23 18.43
CA ASP A 532 -7.47 -10.89 18.31
C ASP A 532 -7.26 -9.97 19.55
N GLY A 533 -6.10 -10.06 20.22
CA GLY A 533 -5.63 -9.10 21.23
C GLY A 533 -6.31 -9.13 22.60
N VAL A 534 -7.36 -9.93 22.81
CA VAL A 534 -8.02 -10.04 24.13
C VAL A 534 -7.56 -11.31 24.84
N ALA A 535 -6.50 -11.20 25.63
CA ALA A 535 -6.08 -12.24 26.57
C ALA A 535 -7.05 -12.27 27.76
N SER A 536 -8.19 -12.94 27.60
CA SER A 536 -9.01 -13.41 28.71
C SER A 536 -8.92 -14.94 28.79
N ASN A 537 -9.01 -15.50 30.00
CA ASN A 537 -8.94 -16.95 30.19
C ASN A 537 -10.08 -17.71 29.48
N ASP A 538 -11.16 -17.01 29.12
CA ASP A 538 -12.32 -17.55 28.40
C ASP A 538 -12.28 -17.27 26.90
N ALA A 539 -11.27 -16.54 26.40
CA ALA A 539 -11.16 -16.24 24.99
C ALA A 539 -10.85 -17.51 24.16
N PRO A 540 -11.41 -17.60 22.94
CA PRO A 540 -11.07 -18.62 21.97
C PRO A 540 -9.57 -18.60 21.63
N LEU A 541 -8.97 -19.78 21.51
CA LEU A 541 -7.57 -19.92 21.14
C LEU A 541 -7.33 -19.47 19.69
N SER A 542 -6.13 -18.98 19.35
CA SER A 542 -5.73 -18.80 17.95
C SER A 542 -5.70 -20.14 17.20
N LEU A 543 -5.60 -20.13 15.86
CA LEU A 543 -5.52 -21.40 15.10
C LEU A 543 -4.31 -22.23 15.55
N ARG A 544 -3.14 -21.60 15.72
CA ARG A 544 -1.92 -22.30 16.16
C ARG A 544 -2.04 -22.87 17.56
N ASP A 545 -2.65 -22.13 18.49
CA ASP A 545 -2.82 -22.56 19.87
C ASP A 545 -3.88 -23.66 19.97
N THR A 546 -4.94 -23.55 19.17
CA THR A 546 -5.98 -24.59 19.03
C THR A 546 -5.35 -25.90 18.55
N VAL A 547 -4.57 -25.84 17.47
CA VAL A 547 -3.91 -27.04 16.91
C VAL A 547 -2.86 -27.59 17.88
N ALA A 548 -2.05 -26.75 18.54
CA ALA A 548 -1.13 -27.20 19.59
C ALA A 548 -1.88 -27.95 20.71
N ALA A 549 -2.99 -27.39 21.19
CA ALA A 549 -3.80 -27.98 22.25
C ALA A 549 -4.45 -29.30 21.84
N VAL A 550 -4.82 -29.50 20.56
CA VAL A 550 -5.28 -30.80 20.03
C VAL A 550 -4.21 -31.89 20.20
N PHE A 551 -2.92 -31.53 20.10
CA PHE A 551 -1.79 -32.43 20.36
C PHE A 551 -1.35 -32.45 21.85
N GLY A 552 -2.05 -31.73 22.73
CA GLY A 552 -1.67 -31.59 24.14
C GLY A 552 -0.33 -30.87 24.31
N LEU A 553 -0.06 -29.88 23.47
CA LEU A 553 1.13 -29.03 23.47
C LEU A 553 0.71 -27.57 23.74
N SER A 554 1.61 -26.78 24.30
CA SER A 554 1.47 -25.32 24.42
C SER A 554 2.39 -24.63 23.42
N TYR A 555 1.83 -23.86 22.48
CA TYR A 555 2.63 -23.16 21.48
C TYR A 555 3.62 -22.18 22.12
N ASP A 556 3.22 -21.46 23.16
CA ASP A 556 4.08 -20.51 23.86
C ASP A 556 5.25 -21.19 24.58
N GLU A 557 5.07 -22.41 25.09
CA GLU A 557 6.17 -23.20 25.66
C GLU A 557 7.17 -23.63 24.59
N LEU A 558 6.68 -24.11 23.44
CA LEU A 558 7.53 -24.47 22.29
C LEU A 558 8.33 -23.28 21.78
N LYS A 559 7.74 -22.08 21.79
CA LYS A 559 8.39 -20.85 21.33
C LYS A 559 9.46 -20.34 22.29
N LYS A 560 9.31 -20.54 23.60
CA LYS A 560 10.28 -20.07 24.62
C LYS A 560 11.63 -20.79 24.51
N ASP A 561 11.61 -22.07 24.17
CA ASP A 561 12.82 -22.84 23.91
C ASP A 561 12.63 -23.70 22.65
N PRO A 562 12.84 -23.11 21.45
CA PRO A 562 12.69 -23.84 20.20
C PRO A 562 13.75 -24.93 19.99
N SER A 563 14.86 -24.84 20.73
CA SER A 563 15.99 -25.77 20.63
C SER A 563 15.76 -27.09 21.38
N ALA A 564 14.94 -27.06 22.44
CA ALA A 564 14.65 -28.23 23.25
C ALA A 564 14.04 -29.38 22.44
N PHE A 565 14.44 -30.60 22.79
CA PHE A 565 13.96 -31.82 22.15
C PHE A 565 12.77 -32.42 22.88
N ASN A 566 11.68 -32.66 22.14
CA ASN A 566 10.46 -33.26 22.68
C ASN A 566 10.45 -34.77 22.46
N LEU A 567 10.71 -35.54 23.52
CA LEU A 567 10.77 -37.01 23.45
C LEU A 567 9.45 -37.67 23.01
N ARG A 568 8.29 -37.09 23.37
CA ARG A 568 6.97 -37.65 23.00
C ARG A 568 6.77 -37.67 21.48
N TYR A 569 7.29 -36.67 20.79
CA TYR A 569 7.14 -36.52 19.35
C TYR A 569 8.44 -36.78 18.58
N SER A 570 9.56 -36.99 19.28
CA SER A 570 10.90 -37.20 18.69
C SER A 570 11.31 -36.08 17.72
N LEU A 571 11.01 -34.84 18.11
CA LEU A 571 11.26 -33.64 17.31
C LEU A 571 11.74 -32.52 18.24
N SER A 572 12.60 -31.63 17.73
CA SER A 572 12.84 -30.35 18.42
C SER A 572 11.56 -29.52 18.47
N ASN A 573 11.46 -28.61 19.44
CA ASN A 573 10.32 -27.71 19.55
C ASN A 573 10.16 -26.85 18.29
N GLY A 574 11.26 -26.43 17.66
CA GLY A 574 11.24 -25.75 16.38
C GLY A 574 10.66 -26.59 15.24
N ALA A 575 10.96 -27.88 15.18
CA ALA A 575 10.36 -28.82 14.22
C ALA A 575 8.89 -29.12 14.53
N LEU A 576 8.53 -29.15 15.81
CA LEU A 576 7.14 -29.27 16.25
C LEU A 576 6.29 -28.07 15.81
N ILE A 577 6.84 -26.85 15.86
CA ILE A 577 6.15 -25.65 15.37
C ILE A 577 5.84 -25.79 13.87
N GLU A 578 6.81 -26.22 13.05
CA GLU A 578 6.61 -26.51 11.63
C GLU A 578 5.53 -27.59 11.42
N TYR A 579 5.59 -28.69 12.18
CA TYR A 579 4.60 -29.76 12.14
C TYR A 579 3.18 -29.25 12.44
N LEU A 580 3.03 -28.46 13.51
CA LEU A 580 1.74 -27.89 13.91
C LEU A 580 1.22 -26.87 12.88
N TYR A 581 2.10 -26.13 12.21
CA TYR A 581 1.71 -25.27 11.09
C TYR A 581 1.12 -26.09 9.94
N ASN A 582 1.78 -27.18 9.53
CA ASN A 582 1.27 -28.07 8.48
C ASN A 582 -0.09 -28.71 8.85
N LYS A 583 -0.30 -29.01 10.13
CA LYS A 583 -1.61 -29.44 10.63
C LYS A 583 -2.64 -28.31 10.60
N SER A 584 -2.24 -27.08 10.89
CA SER A 584 -3.11 -25.89 10.74
C SER A 584 -3.55 -25.67 9.30
N VAL A 585 -2.64 -25.85 8.33
CA VAL A 585 -2.98 -25.83 6.88
C VAL A 585 -3.98 -26.94 6.55
N THR A 586 -3.82 -28.14 7.12
CA THR A 586 -4.77 -29.25 6.94
C THR A 586 -6.17 -28.89 7.45
N VAL A 587 -6.28 -28.31 8.65
CA VAL A 587 -7.55 -27.82 9.21
C VAL A 587 -8.22 -26.83 8.25
N VAL A 588 -7.46 -25.88 7.70
CA VAL A 588 -7.99 -24.90 6.74
C VAL A 588 -8.46 -25.58 5.46
N LYS A 589 -7.64 -26.43 4.83
CA LYS A 589 -8.02 -27.16 3.60
C LYS A 589 -9.31 -27.96 3.78
N MET A 590 -9.42 -28.70 4.88
CA MET A 590 -10.61 -29.50 5.18
C MET A 590 -11.84 -28.64 5.45
N THR A 591 -11.68 -27.53 6.18
CA THR A 591 -12.79 -26.58 6.42
C THR A 591 -13.29 -25.98 5.10
N LEU A 592 -12.38 -25.57 4.19
CA LEU A 592 -12.74 -25.07 2.87
C LEU A 592 -13.43 -26.11 1.99
N ALA A 593 -13.15 -27.40 2.22
CA ALA A 593 -13.82 -28.52 1.56
C ALA A 593 -15.18 -28.89 2.19
N GLY A 594 -15.61 -28.19 3.25
CA GLY A 594 -16.88 -28.45 3.92
C GLY A 594 -16.85 -29.59 4.95
N ALA A 595 -15.67 -30.01 5.40
CA ALA A 595 -15.52 -31.03 6.42
C ALA A 595 -16.11 -30.58 7.77
N THR A 596 -16.65 -31.53 8.54
CA THR A 596 -17.15 -31.28 9.89
C THR A 596 -16.00 -31.18 10.89
N CYS A 597 -16.29 -30.66 12.08
CA CYS A 597 -15.32 -30.63 13.18
C CYS A 597 -14.81 -32.04 13.53
N GLU A 598 -15.68 -33.05 13.43
CA GLU A 598 -15.32 -34.45 13.68
C GLU A 598 -14.40 -35.01 12.60
N ASP A 599 -14.67 -34.72 11.33
CA ASP A 599 -13.80 -35.12 10.21
C ASP A 599 -12.39 -34.55 10.37
N ILE A 600 -12.29 -33.28 10.76
CA ILE A 600 -11.01 -32.60 10.99
C ILE A 600 -10.26 -33.24 12.15
N LEU A 601 -10.93 -33.49 13.28
CA LEU A 601 -10.30 -34.16 14.43
C LEU A 601 -9.82 -35.56 14.06
N ASN A 602 -10.62 -36.33 13.32
CA ASN A 602 -10.25 -37.65 12.83
C ASN A 602 -8.99 -37.58 11.94
N ALA A 603 -8.90 -36.60 11.04
CA ALA A 603 -7.71 -36.39 10.21
C ALA A 603 -6.47 -35.94 11.01
N LEU A 604 -6.66 -35.31 12.17
CA LEU A 604 -5.60 -35.01 13.14
C LEU A 604 -5.27 -36.20 14.06
N GLY A 605 -5.96 -37.33 13.91
CA GLY A 605 -5.77 -38.53 14.72
C GLY A 605 -6.30 -38.38 16.15
N LYS A 606 -7.40 -37.63 16.33
CA LYS A 606 -8.05 -37.35 17.61
C LYS A 606 -9.56 -37.53 17.52
N SER A 607 -10.19 -37.85 18.64
CA SER A 607 -11.64 -37.86 18.83
C SER A 607 -12.07 -36.66 19.70
N PRO A 608 -13.27 -36.08 19.49
CA PRO A 608 -13.82 -35.04 20.36
C PRO A 608 -13.82 -35.41 21.85
N SER A 609 -14.02 -36.70 22.18
CA SER A 609 -14.05 -37.19 23.57
C SER A 609 -12.69 -37.17 24.27
N GLU A 610 -11.59 -37.10 23.52
CA GLU A 610 -10.22 -37.07 24.05
C GLU A 610 -9.77 -35.64 24.39
N LEU A 611 -10.56 -34.62 24.02
CA LEU A 611 -10.18 -33.22 24.10
C LEU A 611 -11.04 -32.45 25.11
N ASN A 612 -10.45 -31.42 25.71
CA ASN A 612 -11.20 -30.45 26.50
C ASN A 612 -12.26 -29.75 25.62
N GLY A 613 -13.48 -29.56 26.13
CA GLY A 613 -14.55 -28.84 25.44
C GLY A 613 -14.15 -27.46 24.92
N ARG A 614 -13.22 -26.75 25.59
CA ARG A 614 -12.66 -25.47 25.11
C ARG A 614 -11.92 -25.61 23.78
N VAL A 615 -11.17 -26.70 23.58
CA VAL A 615 -10.40 -26.94 22.35
C VAL A 615 -11.36 -27.20 21.19
N VAL A 616 -12.38 -28.03 21.41
CA VAL A 616 -13.41 -28.31 20.41
C VAL A 616 -14.20 -27.04 20.05
N ALA A 617 -14.54 -26.21 21.04
CA ALA A 617 -15.19 -24.92 20.80
C ALA A 617 -14.30 -23.96 19.98
N SER A 618 -13.02 -23.86 20.33
CA SER A 618 -12.04 -23.01 19.62
C SER A 618 -11.85 -23.48 18.17
N LEU A 619 -11.85 -24.80 17.92
CA LEU A 619 -11.79 -25.34 16.56
C LEU A 619 -13.03 -24.97 15.74
N LYS A 620 -14.24 -25.10 16.31
CA LYS A 620 -15.49 -24.69 15.63
C LYS A 620 -15.53 -23.21 15.30
N GLU A 621 -15.08 -22.36 16.22
CA GLU A 621 -14.97 -20.93 15.96
C GLU A 621 -13.95 -20.63 14.85
N THR A 622 -12.79 -21.28 14.90
CA THR A 622 -11.76 -21.17 13.87
C THR A 622 -12.32 -21.55 12.50
N MET A 623 -13.14 -22.59 12.41
CA MET A 623 -13.84 -22.94 11.17
C MET A 623 -14.76 -21.81 10.68
N GLY A 624 -15.48 -21.14 11.59
CA GLY A 624 -16.27 -19.95 11.28
C GLY A 624 -15.43 -18.79 10.75
N LYS A 625 -14.28 -18.50 11.38
CA LYS A 625 -13.32 -17.47 10.92
C LYS A 625 -12.74 -17.81 9.55
N ILE A 626 -12.39 -19.07 9.30
CA ILE A 626 -11.93 -19.56 7.98
C ILE A 626 -13.00 -19.29 6.91
N ALA A 627 -14.26 -19.59 7.20
CA ALA A 627 -15.36 -19.35 6.28
C ALA A 627 -15.55 -17.85 5.99
N ASP A 628 -15.46 -16.98 7.00
CA ASP A 628 -15.55 -15.52 6.81
C ASP A 628 -14.40 -14.98 5.95
N ILE A 629 -13.15 -15.38 6.24
CA ILE A 629 -11.99 -14.93 5.46
C ILE A 629 -12.10 -15.42 4.01
N ASN A 630 -12.48 -16.69 3.79
CA ASN A 630 -12.70 -17.22 2.45
C ASN A 630 -13.78 -16.43 1.69
N ARG A 631 -14.90 -16.09 2.34
CA ARG A 631 -15.93 -15.23 1.75
C ARG A 631 -15.35 -13.87 1.34
N ARG A 632 -14.57 -13.21 2.21
CA ARG A 632 -13.95 -11.91 1.91
C ARG A 632 -12.94 -12.00 0.76
N ILE A 633 -12.19 -13.10 0.64
CA ILE A 633 -11.32 -13.36 -0.51
C ILE A 633 -12.17 -13.47 -1.79
N LEU A 634 -13.28 -14.20 -1.75
CA LEU A 634 -14.18 -14.36 -2.91
C LEU A 634 -14.91 -13.06 -3.29
N ASP A 635 -15.14 -12.18 -2.32
CA ASP A 635 -15.74 -10.86 -2.51
C ASP A 635 -14.74 -9.82 -3.05
N SER A 636 -13.45 -10.16 -3.24
CA SER A 636 -12.46 -9.28 -3.86
C SER A 636 -12.79 -8.97 -5.32
N LYS A 637 -12.79 -7.69 -5.68
CA LYS A 637 -13.25 -7.17 -6.99
C LYS A 637 -12.22 -6.28 -7.69
N GLU A 638 -10.97 -6.75 -7.78
CA GLU A 638 -9.86 -5.98 -8.36
C GLU A 638 -10.12 -5.53 -9.80
N MET A 639 -10.41 -6.47 -10.70
CA MET A 639 -10.66 -6.17 -12.10
C MET A 639 -11.93 -5.32 -12.29
N ASP A 640 -13.01 -5.67 -11.59
CA ASP A 640 -14.28 -4.93 -11.68
C ASP A 640 -14.12 -3.48 -11.21
N SER A 641 -13.35 -3.24 -10.14
CA SER A 641 -13.05 -1.88 -9.68
C SER A 641 -12.21 -1.10 -10.68
N LEU A 642 -11.19 -1.72 -11.29
CA LEU A 642 -10.42 -1.05 -12.35
C LEU A 642 -11.31 -0.68 -13.54
N MET A 643 -12.16 -1.62 -13.99
CA MET A 643 -13.11 -1.37 -15.08
C MET A 643 -14.15 -0.30 -14.72
N ASN A 644 -14.61 -0.25 -13.47
CA ASN A 644 -15.47 0.83 -12.99
C ASN A 644 -14.74 2.18 -13.04
N GLY A 645 -13.47 2.24 -12.62
CA GLY A 645 -12.65 3.44 -12.72
C GLY A 645 -12.43 3.92 -14.15
N LEU A 646 -12.23 2.98 -15.08
CA LEU A 646 -12.15 3.24 -16.53
C LEU A 646 -13.48 3.73 -17.14
N ASN A 647 -14.59 3.58 -16.42
CA ASN A 647 -15.89 4.14 -16.75
C ASN A 647 -16.21 5.43 -15.95
N GLY A 648 -15.22 5.99 -15.26
CA GLY A 648 -15.43 7.16 -14.40
C GLY A 648 -16.36 6.88 -13.23
N GLY A 649 -16.39 5.64 -12.73
CA GLY A 649 -17.18 5.25 -11.57
C GLY A 649 -16.47 5.49 -10.24
N TYR A 650 -17.24 5.46 -9.16
CA TYR A 650 -16.72 5.57 -7.79
C TYR A 650 -16.02 4.28 -7.37
N ILE A 651 -14.77 4.38 -6.88
CA ILE A 651 -14.04 3.23 -6.34
C ILE A 651 -14.21 3.22 -4.81
N PRO A 652 -14.86 2.18 -4.23
CA PRO A 652 -15.10 2.14 -2.80
C PRO A 652 -13.79 2.17 -2.00
N PRO A 653 -13.76 2.91 -0.87
CA PRO A 653 -12.63 2.92 0.04
C PRO A 653 -12.54 1.62 0.84
N GLY A 654 -11.36 1.38 1.39
CA GLY A 654 -11.10 0.27 2.31
C GLY A 654 -9.85 0.50 3.15
N PRO A 655 -9.68 -0.20 4.27
CA PRO A 655 -8.44 -0.15 5.01
C PRO A 655 -7.30 -0.82 4.23
N SER A 656 -6.08 -0.48 4.61
CA SER A 656 -4.83 -1.09 4.17
C SER A 656 -4.04 -1.60 5.39
N GLY A 657 -2.99 -2.39 5.14
CA GLY A 657 -2.14 -3.02 6.16
C GLY A 657 -1.91 -4.51 5.89
N LEU A 658 -1.10 -5.15 6.73
CA LEU A 658 -0.76 -6.57 6.58
C LEU A 658 -1.90 -7.48 7.04
N VAL A 659 -2.50 -8.25 6.12
CA VAL A 659 -3.58 -9.20 6.48
C VAL A 659 -3.09 -10.28 7.45
N ILE A 660 -1.80 -10.63 7.36
CA ILE A 660 -1.14 -11.62 8.22
C ILE A 660 -0.98 -11.17 9.68
N ARG A 661 -1.15 -9.87 9.97
CA ARG A 661 -1.17 -9.33 11.34
C ARG A 661 -2.59 -9.23 11.90
N GLY A 662 -3.51 -10.10 11.44
CA GLY A 662 -4.89 -10.14 11.92
C GLY A 662 -5.80 -9.06 11.32
N ARG A 663 -5.32 -8.27 10.34
CA ARG A 663 -6.09 -7.21 9.67
C ARG A 663 -6.99 -7.76 8.57
N VAL A 664 -7.92 -8.65 8.96
CA VAL A 664 -8.92 -9.27 8.06
C VAL A 664 -9.82 -8.22 7.39
N ASP A 665 -9.96 -7.04 8.00
CA ASP A 665 -10.71 -5.89 7.49
C ASP A 665 -10.16 -5.33 6.17
N VAL A 666 -8.88 -5.58 5.85
CA VAL A 666 -8.23 -5.24 4.56
C VAL A 666 -8.82 -6.02 3.39
N LEU A 667 -9.44 -7.19 3.65
CA LEU A 667 -10.24 -7.90 2.66
C LEU A 667 -11.72 -7.43 2.70
N PRO A 668 -12.40 -7.31 1.55
CA PRO A 668 -11.96 -7.66 0.18
C PRO A 668 -10.96 -6.66 -0.44
N SER A 669 -10.17 -7.11 -1.42
CA SER A 669 -9.34 -6.27 -2.28
C SER A 669 -10.14 -5.64 -3.43
N GLY A 670 -9.51 -4.77 -4.22
CA GLY A 670 -10.14 -3.95 -5.25
C GLY A 670 -10.70 -2.63 -4.72
N ARG A 671 -10.11 -2.05 -3.68
CA ARG A 671 -10.60 -0.83 -3.02
C ARG A 671 -9.61 0.33 -3.14
N ASN A 672 -10.11 1.56 -3.15
CA ASN A 672 -9.30 2.78 -3.10
C ASN A 672 -8.87 3.02 -1.66
N PHE A 673 -7.88 2.25 -1.21
CA PHE A 673 -7.59 2.17 0.21
C PHE A 673 -7.17 3.52 0.83
N TYR A 674 -7.44 3.67 2.12
CA TYR A 674 -6.93 4.74 2.96
C TYR A 674 -5.88 4.18 3.92
N SER A 675 -5.12 5.07 4.57
CA SER A 675 -4.16 4.70 5.61
C SER A 675 -4.90 4.40 6.93
N LEU A 676 -4.92 5.35 7.84
CA LEU A 676 -5.54 5.21 9.16
C LEU A 676 -6.04 6.55 9.69
N ASP A 677 -6.77 6.49 10.79
CA ASP A 677 -7.16 7.68 11.56
C ASP A 677 -5.99 8.06 12.48
N PRO A 678 -5.27 9.16 12.21
CA PRO A 678 -4.09 9.52 13.00
C PRO A 678 -4.44 9.83 14.46
N THR A 679 -5.72 10.06 14.79
CA THR A 679 -6.16 10.31 16.17
C THR A 679 -6.28 9.04 17.01
N LYS A 680 -6.12 7.84 16.41
CA LYS A 680 -6.24 6.54 17.09
C LYS A 680 -4.91 5.84 17.36
N VAL A 681 -3.79 6.53 17.14
CA VAL A 681 -2.45 5.97 17.26
C VAL A 681 -1.67 6.66 18.40
N PRO A 682 -0.96 5.93 19.27
CA PRO A 682 -0.89 4.47 19.34
C PRO A 682 -2.22 3.86 19.80
N THR A 683 -2.52 2.65 19.33
CA THR A 683 -3.68 1.91 19.84
C THR A 683 -3.42 1.37 21.25
N THR A 684 -4.48 1.04 22.00
CA THR A 684 -4.33 0.43 23.34
C THR A 684 -3.61 -0.94 23.29
N SER A 685 -3.76 -1.68 22.20
CA SER A 685 -3.01 -2.91 21.95
C SER A 685 -1.55 -2.64 21.66
N ALA A 686 -1.24 -1.67 20.79
CA ALA A 686 0.13 -1.28 20.50
C ALA A 686 0.85 -0.76 21.75
N TRP A 687 0.14 -0.04 22.63
CA TRP A 687 0.65 0.40 23.94
C TRP A 687 1.22 -0.76 24.77
N ARG A 688 0.45 -1.85 24.92
CA ARG A 688 0.88 -3.03 25.69
C ARG A 688 2.09 -3.73 25.08
N VAL A 689 2.24 -3.69 23.76
CA VAL A 689 3.41 -4.26 23.09
C VAL A 689 4.61 -3.35 23.27
N GLY A 690 4.45 -2.04 23.08
CA GLY A 690 5.50 -1.04 23.28
C GLY A 690 6.04 -1.03 24.71
N GLU A 691 5.18 -1.16 25.72
CA GLU A 691 5.59 -1.29 27.13
C GLU A 691 6.51 -2.50 27.34
N ARG A 692 6.12 -3.68 26.82
CA ARG A 692 6.95 -4.89 26.92
C ARG A 692 8.26 -4.80 26.13
N LEU A 693 8.26 -4.10 24.99
CA LEU A 693 9.48 -3.87 24.21
C LEU A 693 10.44 -2.97 24.98
N ALA A 694 9.94 -1.93 25.63
CA ALA A 694 10.72 -1.05 26.49
C ALA A 694 11.31 -1.83 27.67
N ASP A 695 10.51 -2.62 28.39
CA ASP A 695 11.00 -3.45 29.49
C ASP A 695 12.08 -4.44 29.02
N ALA A 696 11.84 -5.16 27.92
CA ALA A 696 12.80 -6.11 27.38
C ALA A 696 14.12 -5.45 26.94
N LEU A 697 14.06 -4.23 26.40
CA LEU A 697 15.23 -3.44 26.04
C LEU A 697 16.04 -3.07 27.30
N LEU A 698 15.35 -2.59 28.34
CA LEU A 698 15.98 -2.18 29.60
C LEU A 698 16.58 -3.37 30.35
N ASP A 699 15.83 -4.47 30.49
CA ASP A 699 16.27 -5.70 31.15
C ASP A 699 17.52 -6.26 30.48
N LYS A 700 17.50 -6.38 29.14
CA LYS A 700 18.65 -6.86 28.39
C LYS A 700 19.89 -6.00 28.61
N TYR A 701 19.73 -4.67 28.52
CA TYR A 701 20.86 -3.75 28.68
C TYR A 701 21.39 -3.77 30.13
N LEU A 702 20.51 -3.88 31.11
CA LEU A 702 20.88 -4.01 32.52
C LEU A 702 21.63 -5.32 32.79
N ASP A 703 21.19 -6.42 32.20
CA ASP A 703 21.85 -7.73 32.33
C ASP A 703 23.25 -7.74 31.69
N GLU A 704 23.42 -7.08 30.53
CA GLU A 704 24.69 -7.04 29.80
C GLU A 704 25.69 -6.03 30.40
N GLU A 705 25.22 -4.87 30.85
CA GLU A 705 26.09 -3.73 31.24
C GLU A 705 26.01 -3.35 32.73
N GLY A 706 25.10 -3.95 33.50
CA GLY A 706 24.93 -3.70 34.94
C GLY A 706 24.38 -2.31 35.30
N LYS A 707 23.89 -1.54 34.32
CA LYS A 707 23.29 -0.21 34.49
C LYS A 707 22.24 0.04 33.41
N TYR A 708 21.31 0.98 33.63
CA TYR A 708 20.38 1.40 32.58
C TYR A 708 21.05 2.28 31.51
N PRO A 709 20.54 2.27 30.26
CA PRO A 709 21.01 3.18 29.22
C PRO A 709 20.56 4.61 29.52
N GLU A 710 21.46 5.59 29.41
CA GLU A 710 21.11 7.01 29.58
C GLU A 710 20.40 7.60 28.36
N ASN A 711 20.62 7.03 27.17
CA ASN A 711 20.04 7.48 25.91
C ASN A 711 19.73 6.30 24.99
N VAL A 712 18.59 6.34 24.32
CA VAL A 712 18.19 5.38 23.29
C VAL A 712 17.87 6.13 22.00
N ALA A 713 18.50 5.72 20.90
CA ALA A 713 18.26 6.31 19.58
C ALA A 713 17.35 5.39 18.75
N PHE A 714 16.22 5.92 18.29
CA PHE A 714 15.26 5.20 17.45
C PHE A 714 15.37 5.61 15.99
N TYR A 715 15.31 4.63 15.09
CA TYR A 715 15.01 4.87 13.69
C TYR A 715 13.52 4.68 13.46
N TRP A 716 12.76 5.78 13.53
CA TRP A 716 11.30 5.74 13.47
C TRP A 716 10.79 5.98 12.05
N MET A 717 10.08 4.98 11.52
CA MET A 717 9.48 5.03 10.19
C MET A 717 7.96 5.00 10.27
N CYS A 718 7.29 5.54 9.24
CA CYS A 718 5.84 5.51 9.11
C CYS A 718 5.23 4.09 9.10
N SER A 719 6.03 3.06 8.80
CA SER A 719 5.61 1.65 8.87
C SER A 719 5.19 1.24 10.29
N ASP A 720 5.79 1.81 11.34
CA ASP A 720 5.35 1.60 12.73
C ASP A 720 3.88 2.01 12.88
N ILE A 721 3.56 3.23 12.47
CA ILE A 721 2.21 3.79 12.60
C ILE A 721 1.22 3.05 11.71
N MET A 722 1.57 2.77 10.46
CA MET A 722 0.63 2.24 9.47
C MET A 722 0.52 0.71 9.43
N THR A 723 1.46 -0.01 10.05
CA THR A 723 1.52 -1.49 10.03
C THR A 723 1.52 -2.12 11.41
N ALA A 724 2.04 -1.39 12.41
CA ALA A 724 2.13 -1.84 13.79
C ALA A 724 1.24 -1.01 14.74
N ASP A 725 0.37 -0.14 14.21
CA ASP A 725 -0.56 0.68 14.99
C ASP A 725 0.12 1.51 16.11
N GLY A 726 1.42 1.82 15.93
CA GLY A 726 2.25 2.62 16.84
C GLY A 726 2.96 1.84 17.97
N GLU A 727 3.40 0.59 17.74
CA GLU A 727 4.17 -0.21 18.70
C GLU A 727 5.48 0.49 19.14
N MET A 728 6.26 1.01 18.19
CA MET A 728 7.51 1.74 18.49
C MET A 728 7.22 3.12 19.09
N MET A 729 6.17 3.81 18.64
CA MET A 729 5.72 5.04 19.29
C MET A 729 5.37 4.81 20.77
N ALA A 730 4.70 3.69 21.08
CA ALA A 730 4.41 3.29 22.45
C ALA A 730 5.67 2.93 23.25
N GLU A 731 6.63 2.23 22.64
CA GLU A 731 7.93 1.93 23.27
C GLU A 731 8.66 3.23 23.66
N ILE A 732 8.73 4.20 22.75
CA ILE A 732 9.31 5.52 23.01
C ILE A 732 8.60 6.22 24.16
N PHE A 733 7.26 6.22 24.17
CA PHE A 733 6.47 6.82 25.24
C PHE A 733 6.69 6.13 26.58
N SER A 734 6.78 4.80 26.60
CA SER A 734 7.07 4.02 27.80
C SER A 734 8.44 4.37 28.38
N LEU A 735 9.49 4.43 27.54
CA LEU A 735 10.85 4.83 27.96
C LEU A 735 10.92 6.27 28.48
N LEU A 736 10.06 7.17 28.00
CA LEU A 736 9.93 8.54 28.48
C LEU A 736 9.13 8.65 29.79
N GLY A 737 8.49 7.58 30.25
CA GLY A 737 7.55 7.61 31.37
C GLY A 737 6.27 8.37 31.03
N VAL A 738 5.72 8.18 29.82
CA VAL A 738 4.51 8.87 29.34
C VAL A 738 3.46 7.84 28.91
N VAL A 739 2.24 7.93 29.44
CA VAL A 739 1.12 7.04 29.14
C VAL A 739 0.05 7.77 28.31
N PRO A 740 -0.31 7.32 27.11
CA PRO A 740 -1.42 7.91 26.36
C PRO A 740 -2.75 7.73 27.09
N VAL A 741 -3.67 8.68 26.91
CA VAL A 741 -5.03 8.62 27.45
C VAL A 741 -6.01 8.54 26.28
N TRP A 742 -6.78 7.46 26.23
CA TRP A 742 -7.78 7.24 25.19
C TRP A 742 -9.19 7.64 25.66
N ASN A 743 -10.02 8.12 24.74
CA ASN A 743 -11.46 8.22 24.97
C ASN A 743 -12.17 6.87 24.77
N SER A 744 -13.47 6.80 25.04
CA SER A 744 -14.27 5.58 24.84
C SER A 744 -14.31 5.09 23.38
N GLY A 745 -14.05 5.98 22.42
CA GLY A 745 -13.94 5.68 20.99
C GLY A 745 -12.56 5.20 20.54
N GLY A 746 -11.60 5.06 21.47
CA GLY A 746 -10.23 4.62 21.20
C GLY A 746 -9.33 5.69 20.57
N GLN A 747 -9.75 6.97 20.56
CA GLN A 747 -8.91 8.07 20.12
C GLN A 747 -8.03 8.56 21.26
N VAL A 748 -6.77 8.86 20.97
CA VAL A 748 -5.83 9.48 21.91
C VAL A 748 -6.25 10.93 22.14
N LYS A 749 -6.61 11.25 23.37
CA LYS A 749 -7.10 12.56 23.80
C LYS A 749 -6.01 13.40 24.47
N SER A 750 -5.15 12.75 25.26
CA SER A 750 -4.07 13.39 26.01
C SER A 750 -3.01 12.34 26.37
N PHE A 751 -2.08 12.71 27.24
CA PHE A 751 -1.12 11.80 27.86
C PHE A 751 -0.94 12.18 29.33
N GLU A 752 -0.46 11.24 30.13
CA GLU A 752 -0.10 11.41 31.54
C GLU A 752 1.39 11.10 31.72
N VAL A 753 2.07 11.86 32.57
CA VAL A 753 3.47 11.61 32.91
C VAL A 753 3.50 10.73 34.15
N VAL A 754 4.19 9.59 34.06
CA VAL A 754 4.41 8.68 35.18
C VAL A 754 5.33 9.36 36.19
N PRO A 755 4.92 9.48 37.47
CA PRO A 755 5.78 10.00 38.52
C PRO A 755 7.08 9.19 38.65
N ALA A 756 8.15 9.84 39.11
CA ALA A 756 9.45 9.19 39.25
C ALA A 756 9.57 8.29 40.49
N ASP A 757 8.60 8.37 41.41
CA ASP A 757 8.58 7.72 42.73
C ASP A 757 7.87 6.36 42.76
#